data_AF-A0A1F7QN95-F1
#
_entry.id   AF-A0A1F7QN95-F1
#
_cell.length_a   1.000
_cell.length_b   1.000
_cell.length_c   1.000
_cell.angle_alpha   90.00
_cell.angle_beta   90.00
_cell.angle_gamma   90.00
#
_symmetry.space_group_name_H-M   'P 1'
#
loop_
_entity.id
_entity.type
_entity.pdbx_description
1 polymer ?
#
loop_
_entity_poly.entity_id
_entity_poly.type
_entity_poly.pdbx_seq_one_letter_code
_entity_poly.pdbx_strand_id
1 'polypeptide(L)'
;MSVEALDLYLEPVEPYDPLGGHPDPERLILDSLSQGTILAGREKPFIWELDEITSEGALHRYRAEVEVEALINLAEYGPIDIPISEDEKETLRSLYTPEVFDPEVVARLDHLGYKDYNDGKPYEHDVKSVEVYLGELLDVHGLGRLKEWVHFGMTSEDTNNLAFNLMLRDASNRVLVPSVARVADRLAYLSATYAETPTLGITHAQKASPTTAGKQFGYLLNNLTTIMEKFEDMRLTGKFSGAVGNHNPMSVLFPDFDYEAYAKDFVESTGFEYAPVQNQRNNHLAVKDFLDKVDSLAVVLKDTTDNVWLKILGNQLVQRLVSGEKGSSTMSHKINPWRLENAESLFEQAIALMSRAPEGLVASRHERDLSDHGWQRAYGDMLGRVIVGFNYFALQLDRLAMDEQAVTDALGESYEVLSELIQTAGRVSGDPEAYDKVARLTQGKQLDSDAVLTVVQEALPAGMLQDRVAAMTPEKYIGIAPEEARAAVLGWHAAKLVLRRGVLDESTSIDAVLFDLDGTLHFGDKDELFARLSAISIDLRSGFTDKEILEFGNRSDFVEMRALMVTEHNRKFPEAQITEEEFQEANDAVSGTFDHMFYASDDAATTIYKLRASGKATGLVTTRGNKSRDRLLAHHGFDELFDIIVGGGDAVRRKPHPEPIALALEQLGIVHPERALYVGDLQADDVGAGRALGMKTAVVSKDPLDPYGPKPTYHWQDLTPLGRIYGR
;
A
#
# COMPACT_ATOMS: atom_id res chain seq x y z
N MET A 1 -12.12 -14.82 9.74
CA MET A 1 -10.98 -15.64 9.32
C MET A 1 -11.02 -16.98 10.06
N SER A 2 -10.74 -18.08 9.37
CA SER A 2 -10.96 -19.45 9.85
C SER A 2 -9.79 -19.98 10.69
N VAL A 3 -10.03 -21.10 11.39
CA VAL A 3 -9.02 -21.89 12.12
C VAL A 3 -7.86 -22.32 11.19
N GLU A 4 -8.13 -22.51 9.90
CA GLU A 4 -7.12 -22.91 8.90
C GLU A 4 -5.97 -21.90 8.77
N ALA A 5 -6.23 -20.61 9.02
CA ALA A 5 -5.19 -19.58 9.00
C ALA A 5 -4.20 -19.73 10.16
N LEU A 6 -4.62 -20.29 11.31
CA LEU A 6 -3.73 -20.56 12.44
C LEU A 6 -2.75 -21.68 12.11
N ASP A 7 -3.20 -22.70 11.38
CA ASP A 7 -2.37 -23.86 11.01
C ASP A 7 -1.17 -23.45 10.13
N LEU A 8 -1.31 -22.39 9.32
CA LEU A 8 -0.20 -21.81 8.54
C LEU A 8 0.97 -21.32 9.40
N TYR A 9 0.72 -20.97 10.66
CA TYR A 9 1.73 -20.48 11.59
C TYR A 9 2.21 -21.54 12.58
N LEU A 10 1.71 -22.78 12.49
CA LEU A 10 2.23 -23.91 13.28
C LEU A 10 3.40 -24.62 12.59
N GLU A 11 3.62 -24.37 11.30
CA GLU A 11 4.81 -24.80 10.60
C GLU A 11 6.02 -23.97 11.02
N PRO A 12 7.19 -24.58 11.27
CA PRO A 12 8.41 -23.84 11.57
C PRO A 12 8.78 -22.90 10.43
N VAL A 13 9.01 -21.62 10.74
CA VAL A 13 9.55 -20.64 9.79
C VAL A 13 10.98 -21.03 9.41
N GLU A 14 11.32 -20.99 8.12
CA GLU A 14 12.69 -21.23 7.66
C GLU A 14 13.66 -20.23 8.29
N PRO A 15 14.86 -20.67 8.72
CA PRO A 15 15.87 -19.77 9.28
C PRO A 15 16.24 -18.68 8.27
N TYR A 16 16.31 -17.43 8.74
CA TYR A 16 16.73 -16.31 7.90
C TYR A 16 18.22 -16.39 7.55
N ASP A 17 18.53 -16.34 6.26
CA ASP A 17 19.89 -16.17 5.74
C ASP A 17 20.10 -14.71 5.27
N PRO A 18 20.85 -13.88 6.02
CA PRO A 18 21.07 -12.48 5.65
C PRO A 18 21.86 -12.30 4.35
N LEU A 19 22.58 -13.33 3.90
CA LEU A 19 23.37 -13.30 2.67
C LEU A 19 22.67 -14.04 1.52
N GLY A 20 21.46 -14.54 1.75
CA GLY A 20 20.69 -15.26 0.75
C GLY A 20 20.49 -14.41 -0.50
N GLY A 21 20.89 -14.94 -1.66
CA GLY A 21 20.71 -14.28 -2.96
C GLY A 21 21.83 -13.31 -3.37
N HIS A 22 22.77 -12.96 -2.49
CA HIS A 22 23.89 -12.09 -2.87
C HIS A 22 24.89 -12.86 -3.76
N PRO A 23 25.37 -12.27 -4.88
CA PRO A 23 26.20 -12.99 -5.86
C PRO A 23 27.61 -13.33 -5.36
N ASP A 24 28.18 -12.52 -4.47
CA ASP A 24 29.51 -12.75 -3.87
C ASP A 24 29.56 -12.33 -2.38
N PRO A 25 29.01 -13.16 -1.46
CA PRO A 25 28.95 -12.82 -0.04
C PRO A 25 30.32 -12.65 0.63
N GLU A 26 31.33 -13.41 0.17
CA GLU A 26 32.69 -13.32 0.72
C GLU A 26 33.29 -11.96 0.42
N ARG A 27 33.19 -11.50 -0.83
CA ARG A 27 33.69 -10.19 -1.22
C ARG A 27 33.02 -9.06 -0.45
N LEU A 28 31.70 -9.12 -0.29
CA LEU A 28 30.92 -8.14 0.49
C LEU A 28 31.47 -7.96 1.91
N ILE A 29 31.76 -9.08 2.59
CA ILE A 29 32.31 -9.06 3.96
C ILE A 29 33.73 -8.49 3.99
N LEU A 30 34.59 -8.89 3.04
CA LEU A 30 35.97 -8.43 3.01
C LEU A 30 36.07 -6.92 2.71
N ASP A 31 35.23 -6.41 1.81
CA ASP A 31 35.21 -4.99 1.45
C ASP A 31 34.68 -4.11 2.60
N SER A 32 33.85 -4.66 3.49
CA SER A 32 33.31 -3.94 4.64
C SER A 32 34.34 -3.67 5.75
N LEU A 33 35.45 -4.40 5.79
CA LEU A 33 36.47 -4.29 6.85
C LEU A 33 37.15 -2.92 6.93
N SER A 34 37.13 -2.14 5.84
CA SER A 34 37.75 -0.82 5.77
C SER A 34 36.78 0.33 6.08
N GLN A 35 35.53 0.04 6.38
CA GLN A 35 34.47 1.04 6.54
C GLN A 35 34.37 1.58 7.96
N GLY A 36 34.06 2.88 8.08
CA GLY A 36 34.04 3.60 9.37
C GLY A 36 32.72 3.55 10.14
N THR A 37 31.62 3.12 9.51
CA THR A 37 30.30 3.02 10.15
C THR A 37 29.90 1.57 10.38
N ILE A 38 29.03 1.34 11.37
CA ILE A 38 28.56 -0.02 11.70
C ILE A 38 27.80 -0.66 10.52
N LEU A 39 26.96 0.13 9.84
CA LEU A 39 26.15 -0.32 8.71
C LEU A 39 27.01 -0.66 7.49
N ALA A 40 27.96 0.20 7.12
CA ALA A 40 28.83 -0.07 5.98
C ALA A 40 29.91 -1.13 6.28
N GLY A 41 30.23 -1.34 7.56
CA GLY A 41 31.23 -2.29 8.01
C GLY A 41 30.65 -3.60 8.51
N ARG A 42 30.61 -3.76 9.84
CA ARG A 42 30.24 -5.02 10.50
C ARG A 42 28.89 -5.58 10.04
N GLU A 43 27.91 -4.72 9.84
CA GLU A 43 26.52 -5.09 9.57
C GLU A 43 26.16 -5.05 8.08
N LYS A 44 27.15 -4.82 7.20
CA LYS A 44 26.97 -4.81 5.75
C LYS A 44 26.23 -6.05 5.22
N PRO A 45 26.50 -7.28 5.71
CA PRO A 45 25.74 -8.47 5.31
C PRO A 45 24.23 -8.38 5.56
N PHE A 46 23.77 -7.57 6.51
CA PHE A 46 22.35 -7.47 6.87
C PHE A 46 21.59 -6.39 6.11
N ILE A 47 22.27 -5.54 5.33
CA ILE A 47 21.67 -4.39 4.65
C ILE A 47 22.05 -4.27 3.17
N TRP A 48 22.68 -5.28 2.58
CA TRP A 48 23.18 -5.17 1.20
C TRP A 48 22.06 -4.85 0.21
N GLU A 49 20.87 -5.44 0.37
CA GLU A 49 19.68 -5.13 -0.45
C GLU A 49 19.23 -3.67 -0.29
N LEU A 50 19.37 -3.12 0.92
CA LEU A 50 19.06 -1.72 1.19
C LEU A 50 20.10 -0.81 0.51
N ASP A 51 21.38 -1.18 0.52
CA ASP A 51 22.43 -0.39 -0.13
C ASP A 51 22.27 -0.31 -1.65
N GLU A 52 21.72 -1.33 -2.30
CA GLU A 52 21.37 -1.29 -3.72
C GLU A 52 20.30 -0.22 -4.05
N ILE A 53 19.56 0.23 -3.03
CA ILE A 53 18.45 1.19 -3.13
C ILE A 53 18.87 2.57 -2.58
N THR A 54 19.55 2.62 -1.44
CA THR A 54 19.80 3.87 -0.70
C THR A 54 21.22 4.42 -0.82
N SER A 55 22.11 3.76 -1.56
CA SER A 55 23.46 4.28 -1.80
C SER A 55 23.46 5.49 -2.73
N GLU A 56 24.59 6.21 -2.75
CA GLU A 56 24.81 7.35 -3.65
C GLU A 56 24.70 6.95 -5.13
N GLY A 57 25.26 5.78 -5.49
CA GLY A 57 25.14 5.24 -6.84
C GLY A 57 23.70 4.88 -7.22
N ALA A 58 22.92 4.37 -6.26
CA ALA A 58 21.50 4.13 -6.45
C ALA A 58 20.72 5.44 -6.65
N LEU A 59 20.98 6.47 -5.83
CA LEU A 59 20.39 7.80 -5.99
C LEU A 59 20.65 8.38 -7.40
N HIS A 60 21.85 8.20 -7.95
CA HIS A 60 22.16 8.63 -9.32
C HIS A 60 21.31 7.91 -10.37
N ARG A 61 21.06 6.60 -10.20
CA ARG A 61 20.16 5.84 -11.08
C ARG A 61 18.71 6.29 -10.96
N TYR A 62 18.18 6.48 -9.75
CA TYR A 62 16.82 6.99 -9.56
C TYR A 62 16.66 8.41 -10.11
N ARG A 63 17.69 9.25 -10.04
CA ARG A 63 17.69 10.55 -10.73
C ARG A 63 17.63 10.38 -12.24
N ALA A 64 18.42 9.47 -12.79
CA ALA A 64 18.39 9.17 -14.21
C ALA A 64 17.02 8.64 -14.67
N GLU A 65 16.37 7.80 -13.86
CA GLU A 65 15.00 7.33 -14.06
C GLU A 65 14.03 8.51 -14.16
N VAL A 66 14.07 9.44 -13.19
CA VAL A 66 13.18 10.61 -13.20
C VAL A 66 13.44 11.52 -14.40
N GLU A 67 14.70 11.79 -14.77
CA GLU A 67 15.04 12.61 -15.95
C GLU A 67 14.55 11.97 -17.26
N VAL A 68 14.72 10.64 -17.39
CA VAL A 68 14.28 9.90 -18.57
C VAL A 68 12.76 9.89 -18.67
N GLU A 69 12.05 9.57 -17.59
CA GLU A 69 10.58 9.57 -17.61
C GLU A 69 10.03 10.99 -17.78
N ALA A 70 10.71 12.02 -17.27
CA ALA A 70 10.35 13.42 -17.52
C ALA A 70 10.51 13.81 -19.01
N LEU A 71 11.57 13.34 -19.68
CA LEU A 71 11.76 13.53 -21.12
C LEU A 71 10.66 12.83 -21.93
N ILE A 72 10.34 11.58 -21.60
CA ILE A 72 9.25 10.83 -22.26
C ILE A 72 7.92 11.57 -22.04
N ASN A 73 7.66 12.02 -20.81
CA ASN A 73 6.45 12.78 -20.49
C ASN A 73 6.37 14.12 -21.22
N LEU A 74 7.50 14.83 -21.38
CA LEU A 74 7.59 16.06 -22.16
C LEU A 74 7.29 15.81 -23.64
N ALA A 75 7.79 14.72 -24.20
CA ALA A 75 7.54 14.36 -25.60
C ALA A 75 6.08 13.96 -25.87
N GLU A 76 5.43 13.30 -24.91
CA GLU A 76 4.05 12.83 -25.07
C GLU A 76 2.99 13.89 -24.74
N TYR A 77 3.19 14.66 -23.66
CA TYR A 77 2.16 15.55 -23.11
C TYR A 77 2.63 16.99 -22.96
N GLY A 78 3.89 17.29 -23.30
CA GLY A 78 4.43 18.63 -23.20
C GLY A 78 3.87 19.60 -24.25
N PRO A 79 4.14 20.90 -24.11
CA PRO A 79 3.71 21.92 -25.06
C PRO A 79 4.52 21.95 -26.36
N ILE A 80 5.39 20.97 -26.59
CA ILE A 80 6.35 20.93 -27.69
C ILE A 80 6.43 19.54 -28.31
N ASP A 81 6.47 19.50 -29.64
CA ASP A 81 6.59 18.25 -30.41
C ASP A 81 8.06 17.77 -30.40
N ILE A 82 8.30 16.66 -29.72
CA ILE A 82 9.58 15.96 -29.68
C ILE A 82 9.33 14.53 -30.17
N PRO A 83 9.70 14.19 -31.42
CA PRO A 83 9.40 12.86 -31.94
C PRO A 83 10.22 11.80 -31.19
N ILE A 84 9.55 10.85 -30.54
CA ILE A 84 10.15 9.68 -29.89
C ILE A 84 9.29 8.46 -30.21
N SER A 85 9.85 7.45 -30.88
CA SER A 85 9.14 6.18 -31.16
C SER A 85 9.04 5.30 -29.91
N GLU A 86 8.16 4.29 -29.93
CA GLU A 86 8.08 3.31 -28.82
C GLU A 86 9.41 2.57 -28.58
N ASP A 87 10.11 2.17 -29.65
CA ASP A 87 11.44 1.54 -29.55
C ASP A 87 12.48 2.48 -28.90
N GLU A 88 12.39 3.78 -29.19
CA GLU A 88 13.24 4.79 -28.56
C GLU A 88 12.87 4.98 -27.08
N LYS A 89 11.59 4.92 -26.70
CA LYS A 89 11.16 4.94 -25.28
C LYS A 89 11.68 3.73 -24.51
N GLU A 90 11.64 2.54 -25.11
CA GLU A 90 12.23 1.34 -24.50
C GLU A 90 13.75 1.51 -24.31
N THR A 91 14.43 2.02 -25.34
CA THR A 91 15.87 2.34 -25.26
C THR A 91 16.16 3.35 -24.16
N LEU A 92 15.39 4.44 -24.05
CA LEU A 92 15.53 5.44 -23.00
C LEU A 92 15.38 4.81 -21.61
N ARG A 93 14.38 3.95 -21.40
CA ARG A 93 14.18 3.25 -20.12
C ARG A 93 15.31 2.30 -19.76
N SER A 94 15.99 1.74 -20.75
CA SER A 94 17.18 0.92 -20.49
C SER A 94 18.36 1.71 -19.91
N LEU A 95 18.42 3.04 -20.10
CA LEU A 95 19.58 3.86 -19.74
C LEU A 95 19.80 4.01 -18.24
N TYR A 96 18.77 3.84 -17.41
CA TYR A 96 18.88 3.92 -15.95
C TYR A 96 18.99 2.56 -15.26
N THR A 97 19.08 1.47 -16.02
CA THR A 97 19.26 0.11 -15.49
C THR A 97 20.67 -0.08 -14.91
N PRO A 98 20.86 -0.93 -13.88
CA PRO A 98 22.19 -1.23 -13.33
C PRO A 98 23.21 -1.74 -14.36
N GLU A 99 22.76 -2.34 -15.45
CA GLU A 99 23.61 -2.90 -16.51
C GLU A 99 24.20 -1.82 -17.44
N VAL A 100 23.50 -0.69 -17.61
CA VAL A 100 23.87 0.38 -18.53
C VAL A 100 24.42 1.60 -17.79
N PHE A 101 23.81 1.97 -16.65
CA PHE A 101 24.16 3.18 -15.93
C PHE A 101 25.35 2.97 -14.99
N ASP A 102 26.46 3.66 -15.27
CA ASP A 102 27.67 3.64 -14.42
C ASP A 102 27.70 4.85 -13.45
N PRO A 103 27.43 4.66 -12.15
CA PRO A 103 27.47 5.75 -11.17
C PRO A 103 28.89 6.31 -10.95
N GLU A 104 29.96 5.59 -11.30
CA GLU A 104 31.32 6.13 -11.18
C GLU A 104 31.55 7.31 -12.13
N VAL A 105 30.91 7.30 -13.30
CA VAL A 105 31.00 8.42 -14.26
C VAL A 105 30.40 9.68 -13.65
N VAL A 106 29.25 9.55 -12.98
CA VAL A 106 28.59 10.66 -12.29
C VAL A 106 29.47 11.20 -11.16
N ALA A 107 30.04 10.32 -10.33
CA ALA A 107 30.95 10.73 -9.24
C ALA A 107 32.21 11.44 -9.76
N ARG A 108 32.75 11.00 -10.90
CA ARG A 108 33.89 11.68 -11.56
C ARG A 108 33.50 13.05 -12.08
N LEU A 109 32.37 13.16 -12.79
CA LEU A 109 31.83 14.43 -13.27
C LEU A 109 31.59 15.41 -12.10
N ASP A 110 31.11 14.90 -10.97
CA ASP A 110 30.78 15.73 -9.81
C ASP A 110 32.02 16.20 -9.04
N HIS A 111 33.01 15.32 -8.80
CA HIS A 111 34.08 15.60 -7.82
C HIS A 111 35.50 15.64 -8.38
N LEU A 112 35.77 14.97 -9.51
CA LEU A 112 37.15 14.74 -9.98
C LEU A 112 37.46 15.40 -11.33
N GLY A 113 36.43 15.70 -12.12
CA GLY A 113 36.55 15.95 -13.55
C GLY A 113 36.50 14.66 -14.37
N TYR A 114 35.91 14.73 -15.56
CA TYR A 114 35.73 13.59 -16.45
C TYR A 114 35.82 14.02 -17.92
N LYS A 115 36.74 13.41 -18.67
CA LYS A 115 37.07 13.80 -20.06
C LYS A 115 37.35 15.31 -20.16
N ASP A 116 37.02 15.92 -21.30
CA ASP A 116 37.13 17.37 -21.52
C ASP A 116 35.84 18.13 -21.14
N TYR A 117 34.88 17.48 -20.46
CA TYR A 117 33.70 18.18 -19.96
C TYR A 117 34.11 19.23 -18.91
N ASN A 118 33.47 20.40 -18.96
CA ASN A 118 33.75 21.53 -18.06
C ASN A 118 35.25 21.85 -17.93
N ASP A 119 35.98 21.84 -19.06
CA ASP A 119 37.42 22.05 -19.13
C ASP A 119 38.23 21.09 -18.21
N GLY A 120 37.74 19.86 -18.04
CA GLY A 120 38.33 18.85 -17.18
C GLY A 120 38.14 19.10 -15.67
N LYS A 121 37.28 20.05 -15.28
CA LYS A 121 36.99 20.36 -13.87
C LYS A 121 35.70 19.67 -13.40
N PRO A 122 35.60 19.38 -12.09
CA PRO A 122 34.35 18.90 -11.51
C PRO A 122 33.21 19.92 -11.68
N TYR A 123 31.98 19.44 -11.78
CA TYR A 123 30.78 20.27 -11.75
C TYR A 123 30.42 20.73 -10.32
N GLU A 124 30.79 19.97 -9.28
CA GLU A 124 30.33 20.17 -7.89
C GLU A 124 28.79 20.31 -7.81
N HIS A 125 28.10 19.51 -8.63
CA HIS A 125 26.66 19.49 -8.77
C HIS A 125 26.18 18.14 -9.33
N ASP A 126 25.80 17.24 -8.44
CA ASP A 126 25.40 15.85 -8.75
C ASP A 126 24.30 15.69 -9.81
N VAL A 127 23.18 16.42 -9.75
CA VAL A 127 22.11 16.29 -10.76
C VAL A 127 22.58 16.75 -12.15
N LYS A 128 23.46 17.77 -12.22
CA LYS A 128 24.05 18.22 -13.48
C LYS A 128 24.99 17.15 -14.05
N SER A 129 25.72 16.45 -13.18
CA SER A 129 26.55 15.31 -13.57
C SER A 129 25.71 14.16 -14.15
N VAL A 130 24.52 13.88 -13.58
CA VAL A 130 23.56 12.91 -14.14
C VAL A 130 23.07 13.37 -15.52
N GLU A 131 22.65 14.63 -15.66
CA GLU A 131 22.20 15.21 -16.94
C GLU A 131 23.27 15.05 -18.03
N VAL A 132 24.53 15.42 -17.73
CA VAL A 132 25.65 15.32 -18.67
C VAL A 132 25.93 13.86 -19.05
N TYR A 133 25.87 12.94 -18.09
CA TYR A 133 26.10 11.52 -18.36
C TYR A 133 24.97 10.90 -19.19
N LEU A 134 23.71 11.22 -18.91
CA LEU A 134 22.58 10.84 -19.77
C LEU A 134 22.78 11.35 -21.20
N GLY A 135 23.25 12.60 -21.37
CA GLY A 135 23.59 13.13 -22.68
C GLY A 135 24.64 12.30 -23.42
N GLU A 136 25.63 11.77 -22.72
CA GLU A 136 26.62 10.84 -23.29
C GLU A 136 26.01 9.49 -23.68
N LEU A 137 25.16 8.93 -22.82
CA LEU A 137 24.45 7.68 -23.11
C LEU A 137 23.53 7.84 -24.33
N LEU A 138 22.84 8.97 -24.46
CA LEU A 138 22.04 9.29 -25.64
C LEU A 138 22.90 9.34 -26.92
N ASP A 139 24.07 9.96 -26.86
CA ASP A 139 25.01 9.99 -28.01
C ASP A 139 25.44 8.56 -28.41
N VAL A 140 25.77 7.71 -27.44
CA VAL A 140 26.17 6.30 -27.66
C VAL A 140 25.05 5.47 -28.31
N HIS A 141 23.80 5.71 -27.93
CA HIS A 141 22.63 4.97 -28.43
C HIS A 141 22.01 5.60 -29.69
N GLY A 142 22.65 6.62 -30.30
CA GLY A 142 22.14 7.26 -31.52
C GLY A 142 20.97 8.23 -31.29
N LEU A 143 20.70 8.58 -30.03
CA LEU A 143 19.64 9.48 -29.58
C LEU A 143 20.15 10.87 -29.19
N GLY A 144 21.37 11.26 -29.61
CA GLY A 144 21.99 12.54 -29.25
C GLY A 144 21.14 13.78 -29.57
N ARG A 145 20.19 13.69 -30.50
CA ARG A 145 19.17 14.73 -30.77
C ARG A 145 18.28 15.06 -29.55
N LEU A 146 18.21 14.16 -28.57
CA LEU A 146 17.39 14.29 -27.37
C LEU A 146 18.13 15.00 -26.21
N LYS A 147 19.44 15.20 -26.33
CA LYS A 147 20.32 15.65 -25.25
C LYS A 147 19.91 16.98 -24.61
N GLU A 148 19.52 17.95 -25.43
CA GLU A 148 19.11 19.29 -24.97
C GLU A 148 17.69 19.32 -24.36
N TRP A 149 16.96 18.20 -24.43
CA TRP A 149 15.63 18.04 -23.84
C TRP A 149 15.66 17.37 -22.46
N VAL A 150 16.78 16.74 -22.10
CA VAL A 150 17.00 16.25 -20.73
C VAL A 150 17.03 17.46 -19.79
N HIS A 151 16.35 17.36 -18.64
CA HIS A 151 16.23 18.46 -17.66
C HIS A 151 15.53 19.74 -18.18
N PHE A 152 14.78 19.67 -19.29
CA PHE A 152 14.14 20.84 -19.88
C PHE A 152 13.05 21.44 -19.00
N GLY A 153 13.20 22.73 -18.64
CA GLY A 153 12.22 23.46 -17.81
C GLY A 153 12.19 23.03 -16.34
N MET A 154 13.06 22.10 -15.94
CA MET A 154 13.15 21.53 -14.61
C MET A 154 14.15 22.28 -13.71
N THR A 155 14.09 21.98 -12.42
CA THR A 155 15.17 22.24 -11.47
C THR A 155 15.63 20.94 -10.82
N SER A 156 16.83 20.92 -10.24
CA SER A 156 17.39 19.73 -9.56
C SER A 156 16.43 19.09 -8.55
N GLU A 157 15.60 19.90 -7.88
CA GLU A 157 14.62 19.41 -6.92
C GLU A 157 13.38 18.78 -7.56
N ASP A 158 13.05 19.05 -8.82
CA ASP A 158 12.02 18.26 -9.55
C ASP A 158 12.50 16.80 -9.66
N THR A 159 13.79 16.61 -9.93
CA THR A 159 14.44 15.29 -10.00
C THR A 159 14.61 14.66 -8.62
N ASN A 160 15.20 15.39 -7.66
CA ASN A 160 15.56 14.85 -6.35
C ASN A 160 14.36 14.36 -5.55
N ASN A 161 13.28 15.15 -5.48
CA ASN A 161 12.14 14.80 -4.62
C ASN A 161 11.50 13.47 -5.06
N LEU A 162 11.35 13.25 -6.37
CA LEU A 162 10.81 12.02 -6.92
C LEU A 162 11.82 10.87 -6.78
N ALA A 163 13.11 11.09 -7.05
CA ALA A 163 14.14 10.07 -6.89
C ALA A 163 14.23 9.55 -5.45
N PHE A 164 14.20 10.45 -4.45
CA PHE A 164 14.19 10.05 -3.04
C PHE A 164 12.89 9.35 -2.63
N ASN A 165 11.74 9.73 -3.19
CA ASN A 165 10.48 9.02 -2.94
C ASN A 165 10.51 7.60 -3.52
N LEU A 166 11.07 7.40 -4.73
CA LEU A 166 11.28 6.07 -5.32
C LEU A 166 12.18 5.21 -4.43
N MET A 167 13.28 5.77 -3.93
CA MET A 167 14.16 5.08 -2.97
C MET A 167 13.42 4.66 -1.70
N LEU A 168 12.61 5.55 -1.10
CA LEU A 168 11.85 5.25 0.12
C LEU A 168 10.78 4.18 -0.13
N ARG A 169 10.04 4.26 -1.24
CA ARG A 169 9.07 3.25 -1.65
C ARG A 169 9.74 1.89 -1.81
N ASP A 170 10.83 1.83 -2.57
CA ASP A 170 11.51 0.57 -2.87
C ASP A 170 12.16 -0.02 -1.62
N ALA A 171 12.82 0.80 -0.79
CA ALA A 171 13.38 0.37 0.50
C ALA A 171 12.29 -0.16 1.43
N SER A 172 11.11 0.46 1.43
CA SER A 172 9.98 0.04 2.26
C SER A 172 9.43 -1.32 1.81
N ASN A 173 9.15 -1.46 0.52
CA ASN A 173 8.49 -2.63 -0.04
C ASN A 173 9.41 -3.84 -0.21
N ARG A 174 10.67 -3.61 -0.57
CA ARG A 174 11.64 -4.69 -0.84
C ARG A 174 12.39 -5.13 0.41
N VAL A 175 12.57 -4.24 1.40
CA VAL A 175 13.43 -4.55 2.56
C VAL A 175 12.71 -4.39 3.90
N LEU A 176 12.13 -3.22 4.21
CA LEU A 176 11.55 -2.95 5.53
C LEU A 176 10.35 -3.86 5.84
N VAL A 177 9.32 -3.86 4.99
CA VAL A 177 8.09 -4.66 5.18
C VAL A 177 8.42 -6.16 5.27
N PRO A 178 9.23 -6.75 4.37
CA PRO A 178 9.69 -8.13 4.53
C PRO A 178 10.45 -8.40 5.84
N SER A 179 11.30 -7.46 6.29
CA SER A 179 12.05 -7.59 7.55
C SER A 179 11.14 -7.61 8.78
N VAL A 180 10.13 -6.74 8.81
CA VAL A 180 9.10 -6.73 9.84
C VAL A 180 8.35 -8.06 9.83
N ALA A 181 7.94 -8.50 8.64
CA ALA A 181 7.14 -9.71 8.48
C ALA A 181 7.86 -10.96 9.01
N ARG A 182 9.18 -11.06 8.86
CA ARG A 182 9.98 -12.17 9.44
C ARG A 182 9.86 -12.23 10.97
N VAL A 183 10.02 -11.10 11.66
CA VAL A 183 9.89 -11.05 13.13
C VAL A 183 8.45 -11.32 13.54
N ALA A 184 7.47 -10.71 12.87
CA ALA A 184 6.06 -10.88 13.16
C ALA A 184 5.59 -12.33 12.96
N ASP A 185 5.97 -12.98 11.85
CA ASP A 185 5.67 -14.38 11.59
C ASP A 185 6.25 -15.30 12.67
N ARG A 186 7.45 -15.00 13.15
CA ARG A 186 8.06 -15.77 14.22
C ARG A 186 7.36 -15.57 15.56
N LEU A 187 6.94 -14.34 15.88
CA LEU A 187 6.10 -14.07 17.05
C LEU A 187 4.72 -14.75 16.93
N ALA A 188 4.15 -14.79 15.73
CA ALA A 188 2.90 -15.49 15.45
C ALA A 188 3.03 -17.01 15.65
N TYR A 189 4.12 -17.62 15.16
CA TYR A 189 4.46 -19.01 15.43
C TYR A 189 4.55 -19.29 16.94
N LEU A 190 5.30 -18.46 17.69
CA LEU A 190 5.44 -18.62 19.14
C LEU A 190 4.10 -18.41 19.87
N SER A 191 3.29 -17.45 19.43
CA SER A 191 1.98 -17.18 19.99
C SER A 191 1.01 -18.34 19.79
N ALA A 192 0.95 -18.89 18.57
CA ALA A 192 0.14 -20.05 18.23
C ALA A 192 0.61 -21.32 18.97
N THR A 193 1.91 -21.59 18.94
CA THR A 193 2.53 -22.79 19.55
C THR A 193 2.25 -22.86 21.05
N TYR A 194 2.39 -21.72 21.75
CA TYR A 194 2.26 -21.66 23.21
C TYR A 194 0.93 -21.05 23.66
N ALA A 195 -0.09 -21.01 22.79
CA ALA A 195 -1.38 -20.38 23.06
C ALA A 195 -2.01 -20.90 24.37
N GLU A 196 -1.87 -22.19 24.65
CA GLU A 196 -2.42 -22.85 25.83
C GLU A 196 -1.41 -23.08 26.96
N THR A 197 -0.14 -22.73 26.79
CA THR A 197 0.92 -22.97 27.79
C THR A 197 0.80 -21.95 28.94
N PRO A 198 0.36 -22.34 30.14
CA PRO A 198 0.20 -21.41 31.26
C PRO A 198 1.54 -20.84 31.71
N THR A 199 1.56 -19.61 32.20
CA THR A 199 2.74 -18.98 32.80
C THR A 199 2.31 -17.87 33.77
N LEU A 200 3.19 -17.50 34.69
CA LEU A 200 2.90 -16.42 35.63
C LEU A 200 2.88 -15.06 34.92
N GLY A 201 1.87 -14.26 35.24
CA GLY A 201 1.92 -12.83 35.00
C GLY A 201 2.97 -12.17 35.89
N ILE A 202 3.59 -11.10 35.42
CA ILE A 202 4.54 -10.30 36.20
C ILE A 202 4.09 -8.84 36.15
N THR A 203 3.84 -8.26 37.32
CA THR A 203 3.47 -6.84 37.47
C THR A 203 4.32 -6.22 38.56
N HIS A 204 4.94 -5.06 38.31
CA HIS A 204 5.87 -4.43 39.26
C HIS A 204 6.97 -5.38 39.76
N ALA A 205 7.49 -6.23 38.86
CA ALA A 205 8.46 -7.29 39.17
C ALA A 205 7.98 -8.34 40.21
N GLN A 206 6.68 -8.45 40.45
CA GLN A 206 6.07 -9.44 41.33
C GLN A 206 5.20 -10.42 40.56
N LYS A 207 5.05 -11.63 41.09
CA LYS A 207 4.12 -12.64 40.59
C LYS A 207 2.70 -12.07 40.58
N ALA A 208 1.97 -12.29 39.50
CA ALA A 208 0.60 -11.83 39.31
C ALA A 208 -0.26 -12.97 38.74
N SER A 209 -1.55 -12.68 38.52
CA SER A 209 -2.50 -13.62 37.93
C SER A 209 -1.92 -14.29 36.68
N PRO A 210 -2.03 -15.63 36.54
CA PRO A 210 -1.49 -16.36 35.41
C PRO A 210 -2.08 -15.91 34.07
N THR A 211 -1.31 -16.14 33.02
CA THR A 211 -1.62 -15.92 31.60
C THR A 211 -1.11 -17.14 30.82
N THR A 212 -1.10 -17.10 29.50
CA THR A 212 -0.31 -18.04 28.69
C THR A 212 0.91 -17.39 28.07
N ALA A 213 1.96 -18.18 27.82
CA ALA A 213 3.14 -17.75 27.11
C ALA A 213 2.79 -17.28 25.68
N GLY A 214 1.85 -17.97 25.03
CA GLY A 214 1.35 -17.59 23.72
C GLY A 214 0.68 -16.22 23.72
N LYS A 215 -0.09 -15.86 24.75
CA LYS A 215 -0.65 -14.50 24.88
C LYS A 215 0.45 -13.44 25.06
N GLN A 216 1.51 -13.74 25.81
CA GLN A 216 2.61 -12.79 25.99
C GLN A 216 3.33 -12.51 24.67
N PHE A 217 3.55 -13.52 23.81
CA PHE A 217 4.04 -13.29 22.45
C PHE A 217 2.98 -12.61 21.55
N GLY A 218 1.71 -12.97 21.71
CA GLY A 218 0.59 -12.38 20.99
C GLY A 218 0.43 -10.89 21.26
N TYR A 219 0.68 -10.43 22.50
CA TYR A 219 0.69 -9.02 22.85
C TYR A 219 1.77 -8.25 22.08
N LEU A 220 2.99 -8.80 22.02
CA LEU A 220 4.11 -8.20 21.26
C LEU A 220 3.79 -8.15 19.76
N LEU A 221 3.25 -9.24 19.22
CA LEU A 221 2.77 -9.31 17.83
C LEU A 221 1.67 -8.29 17.55
N ASN A 222 0.70 -8.14 18.45
CA ASN A 222 -0.41 -7.21 18.29
C ASN A 222 0.05 -5.76 18.24
N ASN A 223 1.03 -5.38 19.08
CA ASN A 223 1.62 -4.03 19.04
C ASN A 223 2.31 -3.77 17.71
N LEU A 224 3.08 -4.74 17.20
CA LEU A 224 3.72 -4.66 15.89
C LEU A 224 2.69 -4.52 14.76
N THR A 225 1.65 -5.36 14.79
CA THR A 225 0.53 -5.36 13.83
C THR A 225 -0.16 -3.99 13.80
N THR A 226 -0.49 -3.44 14.97
CA THR A 226 -1.16 -2.13 15.11
C THR A 226 -0.35 -0.97 14.52
N ILE A 227 0.99 -1.03 14.58
CA ILE A 227 1.83 -0.03 13.94
C ILE A 227 1.87 -0.24 12.43
N MET A 228 2.02 -1.49 11.98
CA MET A 228 2.11 -1.81 10.56
C MET A 228 0.84 -1.51 9.78
N GLU A 229 -0.34 -1.70 10.37
CA GLU A 229 -1.63 -1.28 9.77
C GLU A 229 -1.64 0.22 9.39
N LYS A 230 -0.89 1.05 10.11
CA LYS A 230 -0.81 2.49 9.81
C LYS A 230 0.01 2.82 8.56
N PHE A 231 0.73 1.85 7.98
CA PHE A 231 1.48 2.04 6.73
C PHE A 231 0.61 1.84 5.49
N GLU A 232 -0.55 1.17 5.59
CA GLU A 232 -1.41 0.82 4.44
C GLU A 232 -1.78 2.04 3.59
N ASP A 233 -2.27 3.09 4.24
CA ASP A 233 -2.79 4.30 3.58
C ASP A 233 -1.72 5.37 3.35
N MET A 234 -0.46 5.09 3.70
CA MET A 234 0.59 6.11 3.57
C MET A 234 0.96 6.31 2.11
N ARG A 235 0.95 7.57 1.69
CA ARG A 235 1.39 8.00 0.37
C ARG A 235 2.44 9.09 0.52
N LEU A 236 3.43 9.05 -0.35
CA LEU A 236 4.38 10.14 -0.48
C LEU A 236 3.84 11.17 -1.47
N THR A 237 4.19 12.42 -1.25
CA THR A 237 3.84 13.51 -2.16
C THR A 237 5.04 13.86 -3.03
N GLY A 238 4.80 14.17 -4.30
CA GLY A 238 5.81 14.66 -5.24
C GLY A 238 5.49 16.06 -5.75
N LYS A 239 6.48 16.73 -6.34
CA LYS A 239 6.32 18.00 -7.04
C LYS A 239 7.04 17.98 -8.37
N PHE A 240 6.56 18.81 -9.31
CA PHE A 240 7.19 19.04 -10.60
C PHE A 240 6.85 20.46 -11.09
N SER A 241 7.63 21.46 -10.68
CA SER A 241 7.21 22.88 -10.79
C SER A 241 8.34 23.87 -11.03
N GLY A 242 9.56 23.39 -11.28
CA GLY A 242 10.70 24.23 -11.65
C GLY A 242 11.31 24.99 -10.48
N ALA A 243 12.14 25.97 -10.81
CA ALA A 243 13.13 26.58 -9.91
C ALA A 243 12.59 27.18 -8.61
N VAL A 244 11.36 27.68 -8.56
CA VAL A 244 10.73 28.24 -7.35
C VAL A 244 9.25 27.88 -7.25
N GLY A 245 8.84 26.79 -7.91
CA GLY A 245 7.47 26.29 -7.83
C GLY A 245 6.44 26.94 -8.76
N ASN A 246 6.87 27.73 -9.75
CA ASN A 246 5.96 28.57 -10.55
C ASN A 246 6.07 28.34 -12.07
N HIS A 247 6.79 27.32 -12.54
CA HIS A 247 6.98 27.08 -13.98
C HIS A 247 7.46 28.31 -14.78
N ASN A 248 8.29 29.17 -14.18
CA ASN A 248 8.59 30.52 -14.71
C ASN A 248 8.99 30.56 -16.19
N PRO A 249 10.03 29.84 -16.67
CA PRO A 249 10.42 29.90 -18.08
C PRO A 249 9.32 29.34 -18.99
N MET A 250 8.68 28.25 -18.56
CA MET A 250 7.63 27.60 -19.32
C MET A 250 6.44 28.55 -19.53
N SER A 251 5.96 29.20 -18.46
CA SER A 251 4.80 30.12 -18.51
C SER A 251 4.95 31.28 -19.50
N VAL A 252 6.19 31.67 -19.81
CA VAL A 252 6.47 32.71 -20.82
C VAL A 252 6.52 32.12 -22.24
N LEU A 253 7.08 30.91 -22.38
CA LEU A 253 7.23 30.23 -23.67
C LEU A 253 5.92 29.61 -24.17
N PHE A 254 5.07 29.10 -23.28
CA PHE A 254 3.83 28.39 -23.61
C PHE A 254 2.67 28.86 -22.71
N PRO A 255 2.26 30.14 -22.78
CA PRO A 255 1.33 30.75 -21.82
C PRO A 255 -0.05 30.10 -21.71
N ASP A 256 -0.49 29.37 -22.74
CA ASP A 256 -1.80 28.71 -22.81
C ASP A 256 -1.75 27.23 -22.39
N PHE A 257 -0.58 26.72 -21.95
CA PHE A 257 -0.41 25.33 -21.53
C PHE A 257 -0.84 25.10 -20.08
N ASP A 258 -1.58 24.02 -19.82
CA ASP A 258 -2.05 23.67 -18.48
C ASP A 258 -0.94 22.94 -17.68
N TYR A 259 -0.11 23.75 -17.01
CA TYR A 259 1.02 23.23 -16.22
C TYR A 259 0.60 22.43 -14.99
N GLU A 260 -0.52 22.78 -14.37
CA GLU A 260 -0.98 22.11 -13.17
C GLU A 260 -1.43 20.69 -13.51
N ALA A 261 -2.23 20.53 -14.57
CA ALA A 261 -2.60 19.22 -15.09
C ALA A 261 -1.37 18.40 -15.50
N TYR A 262 -0.46 18.99 -16.29
CA TYR A 262 0.76 18.32 -16.75
C TYR A 262 1.66 17.84 -15.60
N ALA A 263 1.90 18.70 -14.61
CA ALA A 263 2.72 18.37 -13.44
C ALA A 263 2.05 17.30 -12.56
N LYS A 264 0.73 17.41 -12.37
CA LYS A 264 -0.06 16.44 -11.63
C LYS A 264 0.03 15.06 -12.29
N ASP A 265 -0.25 14.98 -13.58
CA ASP A 265 -0.24 13.72 -14.32
C ASP A 265 1.14 13.06 -14.30
N PHE A 266 2.22 13.86 -14.43
CA PHE A 266 3.58 13.33 -14.33
C PHE A 266 3.87 12.77 -12.93
N VAL A 267 3.63 13.54 -11.86
CA VAL A 267 3.90 13.09 -10.49
C VAL A 267 3.07 11.85 -10.14
N GLU A 268 1.77 11.85 -10.44
CA GLU A 268 0.89 10.71 -10.17
C GLU A 268 1.28 9.47 -10.97
N SER A 269 1.80 9.63 -12.19
CA SER A 269 2.35 8.50 -12.96
C SER A 269 3.57 7.85 -12.33
N THR A 270 4.31 8.57 -11.47
CA THR A 270 5.42 8.01 -10.68
C THR A 270 4.94 7.31 -9.39
N GLY A 271 3.63 7.35 -9.10
CA GLY A 271 3.02 6.67 -7.95
C GLY A 271 2.87 7.50 -6.69
N PHE A 272 3.12 8.81 -6.79
CA PHE A 272 3.07 9.73 -5.67
C PHE A 272 1.91 10.71 -5.82
N GLU A 273 1.41 11.23 -4.71
CA GLU A 273 0.38 12.26 -4.73
C GLU A 273 0.97 13.60 -5.17
N TYR A 274 0.30 14.28 -6.09
CA TYR A 274 0.75 15.60 -6.53
C TYR A 274 0.55 16.66 -5.45
N ALA A 275 1.62 17.40 -5.14
CA ALA A 275 1.58 18.55 -4.25
C ALA A 275 1.52 19.86 -5.06
N PRO A 276 0.36 20.55 -5.11
CA PRO A 276 0.14 21.65 -6.06
C PRO A 276 0.86 22.96 -5.71
N VAL A 277 1.00 23.27 -4.42
CA VAL A 277 1.60 24.54 -3.96
C VAL A 277 2.90 24.25 -3.24
N GLN A 278 4.03 24.48 -3.92
CA GLN A 278 5.36 24.18 -3.41
C GLN A 278 6.33 25.32 -3.73
N ASN A 279 7.46 25.38 -3.03
CA ASN A 279 8.57 26.27 -3.37
C ASN A 279 9.52 25.54 -4.35
N GLN A 280 10.84 25.72 -4.23
CA GLN A 280 11.76 24.93 -5.06
C GLN A 280 11.72 23.44 -4.72
N ARG A 281 11.51 23.07 -3.45
CA ARG A 281 11.48 21.68 -2.98
C ARG A 281 10.08 21.24 -2.58
N ASN A 282 9.87 19.94 -2.47
CA ASN A 282 8.70 19.37 -1.79
C ASN A 282 8.72 19.77 -0.29
N ASN A 283 7.58 19.76 0.38
CA ASN A 283 7.46 20.14 1.80
C ASN A 283 7.92 19.05 2.79
N HIS A 284 8.10 17.80 2.34
CA HIS A 284 8.51 16.63 3.13
C HIS A 284 7.57 16.23 4.28
N LEU A 285 6.32 16.73 4.31
CA LEU A 285 5.38 16.39 5.37
C LEU A 285 5.01 14.90 5.33
N ALA A 286 4.76 14.35 4.13
CA ALA A 286 4.49 12.93 3.96
C ALA A 286 5.69 12.04 4.35
N VAL A 287 6.91 12.48 4.04
CA VAL A 287 8.15 11.79 4.45
C VAL A 287 8.30 11.82 5.97
N LYS A 288 8.04 12.98 6.61
CA LYS A 288 8.03 13.08 8.07
C LYS A 288 7.05 12.08 8.67
N ASP A 289 5.82 12.01 8.16
CA ASP A 289 4.81 11.12 8.72
C ASP A 289 5.23 9.65 8.58
N PHE A 290 5.90 9.29 7.48
CA PHE A 290 6.51 7.98 7.29
C PHE A 290 7.60 7.71 8.33
N LEU A 291 8.55 8.62 8.52
CA LEU A 291 9.62 8.47 9.49
C LEU A 291 9.08 8.38 10.94
N ASP A 292 8.02 9.10 11.28
CA ASP A 292 7.37 9.00 12.59
C ASP A 292 6.76 7.60 12.83
N LYS A 293 6.27 6.92 11.78
CA LYS A 293 5.80 5.52 11.90
C LYS A 293 6.95 4.56 12.05
N VAL A 294 8.06 4.76 11.33
CA VAL A 294 9.27 3.95 11.47
C VAL A 294 9.90 4.15 12.86
N ASP A 295 9.87 5.35 13.42
CA ASP A 295 10.27 5.62 14.81
C ASP A 295 9.39 4.88 15.81
N SER A 296 8.06 4.97 15.64
CA SER A 296 7.10 4.24 16.47
C SER A 296 7.34 2.72 16.43
N LEU A 297 7.71 2.20 15.26
CA LEU A 297 8.07 0.80 15.05
C LEU A 297 9.34 0.44 15.83
N ALA A 298 10.39 1.26 15.77
CA ALA A 298 11.61 1.07 16.54
C ALA A 298 11.36 1.09 18.06
N VAL A 299 10.49 1.98 18.56
CA VAL A 299 10.09 2.03 19.97
C VAL A 299 9.42 0.73 20.42
N VAL A 300 8.45 0.24 19.64
CA VAL A 300 7.75 -1.03 19.96
C VAL A 300 8.73 -2.21 19.96
N LEU A 301 9.69 -2.24 19.04
CA LEU A 301 10.67 -3.33 18.98
C LEU A 301 11.66 -3.27 20.12
N LYS A 302 12.05 -2.08 20.56
CA LYS A 302 12.89 -1.91 21.75
C LYS A 302 12.18 -2.46 22.99
N ASP A 303 10.92 -2.10 23.21
CA ASP A 303 10.11 -2.70 24.29
C ASP A 303 10.01 -4.23 24.14
N THR A 304 9.84 -4.71 22.91
CA THR A 304 9.77 -6.15 22.62
C THR A 304 11.07 -6.87 22.97
N THR A 305 12.24 -6.32 22.59
CA THR A 305 13.54 -6.91 22.92
C THR A 305 13.78 -6.94 24.43
N ASP A 306 13.42 -5.88 25.15
CA ASP A 306 13.55 -5.78 26.60
C ASP A 306 12.70 -6.87 27.30
N ASN A 307 11.44 -7.03 26.88
CA ASN A 307 10.53 -8.02 27.44
C ASN A 307 11.02 -9.46 27.19
N VAL A 308 11.54 -9.76 26.00
CA VAL A 308 12.11 -11.08 25.70
C VAL A 308 13.39 -11.32 26.52
N TRP A 309 14.24 -10.31 26.67
CA TRP A 309 15.44 -10.39 27.51
C TRP A 309 15.09 -10.70 28.98
N LEU A 310 14.08 -10.02 29.54
CA LEU A 310 13.62 -10.25 30.91
C LEU A 310 13.07 -11.67 31.11
N LYS A 311 12.45 -12.26 30.09
CA LYS A 311 11.99 -13.66 30.13
C LYS A 311 13.13 -14.66 30.18
N ILE A 312 14.23 -14.38 29.48
CA ILE A 312 15.46 -15.19 29.55
C ILE A 312 16.08 -15.06 30.94
N LEU A 313 16.14 -13.84 31.50
CA LEU A 313 16.62 -13.61 32.87
C LEU A 313 15.79 -14.39 33.91
N GLY A 314 14.47 -14.44 33.73
CA GLY A 314 13.53 -15.14 34.59
C GLY A 314 13.45 -16.66 34.36
N ASN A 315 14.32 -17.25 33.53
CA ASN A 315 14.30 -18.67 33.14
C ASN A 315 12.97 -19.14 32.54
N GLN A 316 12.14 -18.24 32.01
CA GLN A 316 10.92 -18.62 31.28
C GLN A 316 11.26 -19.10 29.87
N LEU A 317 12.34 -18.57 29.30
CA LEU A 317 12.83 -18.91 27.96
C LEU A 317 14.25 -19.46 28.04
N VAL A 318 14.49 -20.53 27.28
CA VAL A 318 15.81 -21.11 27.04
C VAL A 318 16.26 -20.86 25.62
N GLN A 319 17.58 -20.79 25.43
CA GLN A 319 18.22 -20.61 24.13
C GLN A 319 18.78 -21.94 23.64
N ARG A 320 18.31 -22.40 22.47
CA ARG A 320 18.82 -23.61 21.81
C ARG A 320 20.30 -23.42 21.43
N LEU A 321 21.11 -24.44 21.73
CA LEU A 321 22.53 -24.47 21.38
C LEU A 321 22.72 -24.71 19.88
N VAL A 322 23.55 -23.88 19.25
CA VAL A 322 24.05 -24.13 17.89
C VAL A 322 25.47 -24.70 18.02
N SER A 323 25.69 -25.87 17.41
CA SER A 323 26.99 -26.53 17.45
C SER A 323 28.10 -25.63 16.91
N GLY A 324 29.20 -25.48 17.66
CA GLY A 324 30.37 -24.70 17.28
C GLY A 324 30.36 -23.24 17.75
N GLU A 325 29.23 -22.70 18.21
CA GLU A 325 29.19 -21.35 18.77
C GLU A 325 29.77 -21.28 20.19
N LYS A 326 30.51 -20.21 20.48
CA LYS A 326 31.03 -19.91 21.82
C LYS A 326 30.20 -18.80 22.45
N GLY A 327 29.50 -19.09 23.54
CA GLY A 327 28.68 -18.09 24.23
C GLY A 327 29.45 -17.16 25.18
N SER A 328 30.62 -17.57 25.69
CA SER A 328 31.50 -16.74 26.53
C SER A 328 32.96 -17.15 26.33
N SER A 329 33.88 -16.18 26.43
CA SER A 329 35.33 -16.41 26.32
C SER A 329 35.92 -17.18 27.52
N THR A 330 35.29 -17.09 28.69
CA THR A 330 35.74 -17.72 29.95
C THR A 330 34.82 -18.82 30.48
N MET A 331 33.50 -18.59 30.48
CA MET A 331 32.51 -19.52 31.05
C MET A 331 31.89 -20.42 29.97
N SER A 332 32.38 -21.65 29.82
CA SER A 332 31.99 -22.57 28.75
C SER A 332 30.51 -22.96 28.71
N HIS A 333 29.78 -22.81 29.82
CA HIS A 333 28.35 -23.12 29.93
C HIS A 333 27.43 -21.93 29.60
N LYS A 334 27.97 -20.71 29.46
CA LYS A 334 27.14 -19.49 29.35
C LYS A 334 26.62 -19.29 27.93
N ILE A 335 25.32 -19.09 27.80
CA ILE A 335 24.64 -18.70 26.56
C ILE A 335 24.00 -17.33 26.79
N ASN A 336 24.39 -16.32 25.99
CA ASN A 336 23.95 -14.94 26.17
C ASN A 336 23.01 -14.51 25.03
N PRO A 337 21.97 -13.71 25.32
CA PRO A 337 21.07 -13.17 24.30
C PRO A 337 21.66 -11.94 23.58
N TRP A 338 22.93 -12.00 23.17
CA TRP A 338 23.67 -10.84 22.64
C TRP A 338 23.06 -10.25 21.36
N ARG A 339 22.31 -11.05 20.59
CA ARG A 339 21.57 -10.54 19.42
C ARG A 339 20.42 -9.62 19.82
N LEU A 340 19.72 -9.90 20.94
CA LEU A 340 18.72 -8.98 21.48
C LEU A 340 19.37 -7.67 21.90
N GLU A 341 20.49 -7.75 22.61
CA GLU A 341 21.21 -6.58 23.12
C GLU A 341 21.72 -5.69 21.97
N ASN A 342 22.15 -6.28 20.85
CA ASN A 342 22.51 -5.51 19.66
C ASN A 342 21.28 -4.94 18.94
N ALA A 343 20.19 -5.70 18.82
CA ALA A 343 18.95 -5.21 18.24
C ALA A 343 18.40 -4.01 19.03
N GLU A 344 18.34 -4.11 20.37
CA GLU A 344 17.95 -3.04 21.28
C GLU A 344 18.75 -1.76 21.00
N SER A 345 20.09 -1.85 20.98
CA SER A 345 20.95 -0.70 20.74
C SER A 345 20.74 -0.07 19.36
N LEU A 346 20.46 -0.88 18.33
CA LEU A 346 20.19 -0.37 16.98
C LEU A 346 18.84 0.35 16.92
N PHE A 347 17.81 -0.15 17.61
CA PHE A 347 16.54 0.55 17.72
C PHE A 347 16.69 1.88 18.47
N GLU A 348 17.45 1.93 19.57
CA GLU A 348 17.74 3.18 20.29
C GLU A 348 18.47 4.21 19.41
N GLN A 349 19.47 3.77 18.64
CA GLN A 349 20.18 4.63 17.70
C GLN A 349 19.24 5.15 16.59
N ALA A 350 18.36 4.30 16.09
CA ALA A 350 17.37 4.69 15.08
C ALA A 350 16.40 5.74 15.62
N ILE A 351 15.87 5.54 16.84
CA ILE A 351 14.99 6.50 17.54
C ILE A 351 15.70 7.84 17.72
N ALA A 352 16.95 7.83 18.19
CA ALA A 352 17.73 9.05 18.39
C ALA A 352 17.90 9.83 17.08
N LEU A 353 18.18 9.15 15.97
CA LEU A 353 18.36 9.78 14.67
C LEU A 353 17.03 10.30 14.08
N MET A 354 15.99 9.46 14.08
CA MET A 354 14.70 9.79 13.49
C MET A 354 13.94 10.85 14.29
N SER A 355 14.12 10.94 15.61
CA SER A 355 13.47 12.00 16.41
C SER A 355 13.84 13.43 15.98
N ARG A 356 14.99 13.61 15.32
CA ARG A 356 15.47 14.94 14.86
C ARG A 356 15.30 15.19 13.36
N ALA A 357 15.25 14.13 12.55
CA ALA A 357 15.18 14.20 11.10
C ALA A 357 13.97 15.00 10.58
N PRO A 358 12.74 14.84 11.10
CA PRO A 358 11.57 15.61 10.66
C PRO A 358 11.75 17.12 10.67
N GLU A 359 12.36 17.68 11.72
CA GLU A 359 12.58 19.13 11.79
C GLU A 359 13.66 19.56 10.79
N GLY A 360 14.70 18.75 10.59
CA GLY A 360 15.75 19.00 9.60
C GLY A 360 15.28 18.89 8.14
N LEU A 361 14.28 18.05 7.90
CA LEU A 361 13.62 17.93 6.60
C LEU A 361 12.63 19.07 6.40
N VAL A 362 11.68 19.30 7.32
CA VAL A 362 10.55 20.23 7.08
C VAL A 362 10.95 21.70 7.15
N ALA A 363 11.86 22.08 8.05
CA ALA A 363 12.25 23.48 8.20
C ALA A 363 13.18 23.92 7.06
N SER A 364 12.82 25.01 6.37
CA SER A 364 13.64 25.59 5.31
C SER A 364 13.51 27.12 5.31
N ARG A 365 14.60 27.83 5.02
CA ARG A 365 14.64 29.30 4.93
C ARG A 365 14.17 29.76 3.55
N HIS A 366 13.18 30.67 3.50
CA HIS A 366 12.60 31.20 2.26
C HIS A 366 12.09 30.09 1.33
N GLU A 367 12.28 30.23 0.01
CA GLU A 367 11.86 29.23 -0.98
C GLU A 367 12.66 27.92 -0.85
N ARG A 368 13.92 27.99 -0.41
CA ARG A 368 14.68 26.88 0.18
C ARG A 368 16.06 27.28 0.68
N ASP A 369 16.59 26.47 1.59
CA ASP A 369 18.02 26.23 1.76
C ASP A 369 18.36 24.73 1.58
N LEU A 370 19.63 24.37 1.49
CA LEU A 370 20.10 23.02 1.11
C LEU A 370 20.40 22.10 2.32
N SER A 371 19.94 22.45 3.53
CA SER A 371 20.27 21.66 4.73
C SER A 371 19.51 20.33 4.83
N ASP A 372 18.42 20.17 4.09
CA ASP A 372 17.64 18.93 3.99
C ASP A 372 18.34 17.83 3.19
N HIS A 373 19.18 18.19 2.22
CA HIS A 373 19.96 17.21 1.43
C HIS A 373 20.74 16.22 2.28
N GLY A 374 21.35 16.69 3.37
CA GLY A 374 22.07 15.81 4.30
C GLY A 374 21.14 14.80 5.00
N TRP A 375 19.92 15.20 5.32
CA TRP A 375 18.92 14.33 5.95
C TRP A 375 18.32 13.32 4.98
N GLN A 376 18.09 13.70 3.72
CA GLN A 376 17.61 12.78 2.69
C GLN A 376 18.61 11.65 2.42
N ARG A 377 19.92 11.97 2.41
CA ARG A 377 20.99 10.96 2.26
C ARG A 377 21.12 10.04 3.48
N ALA A 378 20.53 10.39 4.61
CA ALA A 378 20.52 9.57 5.82
C ALA A 378 19.35 8.57 5.87
N TYR A 379 18.49 8.48 4.83
CA TYR A 379 17.39 7.49 4.82
C TYR A 379 17.90 6.05 4.95
N GLY A 380 18.96 5.68 4.23
CA GLY A 380 19.61 4.37 4.38
C GLY A 380 20.13 4.13 5.79
N ASP A 381 20.68 5.16 6.44
CA ASP A 381 21.16 5.08 7.82
C ASP A 381 20.04 4.87 8.85
N MET A 382 18.92 5.57 8.68
CA MET A 382 17.73 5.48 9.53
C MET A 382 17.07 4.11 9.39
N LEU A 383 16.72 3.73 8.16
CA LEU A 383 16.07 2.45 7.87
C LEU A 383 16.99 1.27 8.16
N GLY A 384 18.27 1.39 7.81
CA GLY A 384 19.26 0.34 7.99
C GLY A 384 19.41 -0.09 9.45
N ARG A 385 19.42 0.86 10.40
CA ARG A 385 19.48 0.51 11.84
C ARG A 385 18.27 -0.30 12.29
N VAL A 386 17.07 0.11 11.86
CA VAL A 386 15.84 -0.63 12.17
C VAL A 386 15.87 -2.02 11.54
N ILE A 387 16.27 -2.13 10.27
CA ILE A 387 16.34 -3.40 9.53
C ILE A 387 17.38 -4.37 10.12
N VAL A 388 18.59 -3.90 10.46
CA VAL A 388 19.59 -4.75 11.13
C VAL A 388 19.08 -5.19 12.50
N GLY A 389 18.42 -4.29 13.24
CA GLY A 389 17.78 -4.64 14.51
C GLY A 389 16.75 -5.75 14.35
N PHE A 390 15.87 -5.65 13.36
CA PHE A 390 14.91 -6.72 13.01
C PHE A 390 15.61 -8.03 12.70
N ASN A 391 16.66 -8.00 11.89
CA ASN A 391 17.36 -9.19 11.46
C ASN A 391 18.07 -9.90 12.63
N TYR A 392 18.72 -9.14 13.52
CA TYR A 392 19.27 -9.70 14.75
C TYR A 392 18.19 -10.30 15.65
N PHE A 393 17.06 -9.62 15.77
CA PHE A 393 15.97 -10.06 16.60
C PHE A 393 15.32 -11.35 16.06
N ALA A 394 15.08 -11.43 14.75
CA ALA A 394 14.60 -12.64 14.08
C ALA A 394 15.51 -13.84 14.36
N LEU A 395 16.83 -13.68 14.14
CA LEU A 395 17.83 -14.71 14.41
C LEU A 395 17.87 -15.15 15.88
N GLN A 396 17.53 -14.26 16.82
CA GLN A 396 17.39 -14.65 18.22
C GLN A 396 16.11 -15.46 18.44
N LEU A 397 14.96 -15.00 17.94
CA LEU A 397 13.66 -15.65 18.15
C LEU A 397 13.64 -17.09 17.62
N ASP A 398 14.42 -17.40 16.58
CA ASP A 398 14.60 -18.77 16.07
C ASP A 398 15.20 -19.74 17.10
N ARG A 399 15.92 -19.21 18.08
CA ARG A 399 16.63 -19.98 19.11
C ARG A 399 15.84 -20.13 20.40
N LEU A 400 14.75 -19.39 20.57
CA LEU A 400 14.00 -19.37 21.81
C LEU A 400 12.99 -20.51 21.88
N ALA A 401 12.88 -21.11 23.07
CA ALA A 401 11.85 -22.06 23.42
C ALA A 401 11.44 -21.83 24.88
N MET A 402 10.22 -22.25 25.24
CA MET A 402 9.77 -22.23 26.63
C MET A 402 10.55 -23.25 27.47
N ASP A 403 10.91 -22.88 28.70
CA ASP A 403 11.31 -23.85 29.72
C ASP A 403 10.06 -24.36 30.44
N GLU A 404 9.45 -25.40 29.89
CA GLU A 404 8.18 -25.94 30.39
C GLU A 404 8.27 -26.38 31.86
N GLN A 405 9.42 -26.94 32.27
CA GLN A 405 9.61 -27.39 33.64
C GLN A 405 9.71 -26.20 34.58
N ALA A 406 10.56 -25.21 34.28
CA ALA A 406 10.72 -24.04 35.13
C ALA A 406 9.40 -23.24 35.27
N VAL A 407 8.61 -23.15 34.19
CA VAL A 407 7.31 -22.48 34.22
C VAL A 407 6.28 -23.26 35.04
N THR A 408 6.25 -24.59 34.88
CA THR A 408 5.36 -25.46 35.67
C THR A 408 5.69 -25.38 37.16
N ASP A 409 6.98 -25.44 37.52
CA ASP A 409 7.43 -25.32 38.91
C ASP A 409 7.06 -23.95 39.49
N ALA A 410 7.28 -22.87 38.73
CA ALA A 410 6.93 -21.53 39.17
C ALA A 410 5.42 -21.38 39.45
N LEU A 411 4.55 -21.97 38.62
CA LEU A 411 3.10 -21.97 38.86
C LEU A 411 2.73 -22.80 40.09
N GLY A 412 3.30 -24.01 40.23
CA GLY A 412 3.06 -24.89 41.37
C GLY A 412 3.50 -24.32 42.72
N GLU A 413 4.44 -23.39 42.72
CA GLU A 413 4.93 -22.68 43.90
C GLU A 413 4.21 -21.36 44.20
N SER A 414 3.14 -21.03 43.45
CA SER A 414 2.54 -19.69 43.48
C SER A 414 1.02 -19.69 43.63
N TYR A 415 0.46 -20.49 44.54
CA TYR A 415 -1.01 -20.53 44.74
C TYR A 415 -1.59 -19.23 45.30
N GLU A 416 -0.76 -18.33 45.85
CA GLU A 416 -1.19 -17.00 46.31
C GLU A 416 -1.84 -16.15 45.20
N VAL A 417 -1.54 -16.42 43.93
CA VAL A 417 -2.14 -15.72 42.77
C VAL A 417 -3.65 -15.98 42.64
N LEU A 418 -4.17 -17.07 43.24
CA LEU A 418 -5.61 -17.36 43.26
C LEU A 418 -6.38 -16.47 44.26
N SER A 419 -5.69 -15.68 45.08
CA SER A 419 -6.34 -14.78 46.04
C SER A 419 -7.33 -13.80 45.37
N GLU A 420 -7.03 -13.34 44.15
CA GLU A 420 -7.94 -12.54 43.33
C GLU A 420 -9.24 -13.29 42.99
N LEU A 421 -9.14 -14.56 42.58
CA LEU A 421 -10.31 -15.40 42.30
C LEU A 421 -11.15 -15.60 43.57
N ILE A 422 -10.50 -15.90 44.70
CA ILE A 422 -11.19 -16.17 45.97
C ILE A 422 -11.95 -14.93 46.44
N GLN A 423 -11.32 -13.76 46.45
CA GLN A 423 -12.02 -12.53 46.89
C GLN A 423 -13.13 -12.12 45.91
N THR A 424 -12.95 -12.38 44.61
CA THR A 424 -14.00 -12.16 43.60
C THR A 424 -15.19 -13.09 43.82
N ALA A 425 -14.96 -14.37 44.11
CA ALA A 425 -16.02 -15.32 44.46
C ALA A 425 -16.73 -14.95 45.77
N GLY A 426 -16.01 -14.39 46.76
CA GLY A 426 -16.59 -13.87 48.00
C GLY A 426 -17.58 -12.73 47.73
N ARG A 427 -17.21 -11.80 46.85
CA ARG A 427 -18.11 -10.72 46.40
C ARG A 427 -19.36 -11.26 45.71
N VAL A 428 -19.21 -12.26 44.83
CA VAL A 428 -20.35 -12.93 44.16
C VAL A 428 -21.28 -13.60 45.18
N SER A 429 -20.74 -14.08 46.29
CA SER A 429 -21.51 -14.65 47.40
C SER A 429 -22.21 -13.61 48.28
N GLY A 430 -22.02 -12.31 48.01
CA GLY A 430 -22.57 -11.21 48.78
C GLY A 430 -21.76 -10.81 50.02
N ASP A 431 -20.51 -11.25 50.16
CA ASP A 431 -19.64 -10.86 51.28
C ASP A 431 -19.08 -9.44 51.05
N PRO A 432 -19.44 -8.44 51.87
CA PRO A 432 -18.97 -7.06 51.72
C PRO A 432 -17.49 -6.89 52.12
N GLU A 433 -16.90 -7.84 52.86
CA GLU A 433 -15.51 -7.80 53.36
C GLU A 433 -14.61 -8.85 52.68
N ALA A 434 -15.04 -9.40 51.54
CA ALA A 434 -14.37 -10.50 50.85
C ALA A 434 -12.87 -10.25 50.60
N TYR A 435 -12.50 -9.03 50.18
CA TYR A 435 -11.10 -8.66 49.96
C TYR A 435 -10.29 -8.70 51.26
N ASP A 436 -10.73 -7.98 52.30
CA ASP A 436 -10.01 -7.87 53.56
C ASP A 436 -9.86 -9.24 54.24
N LYS A 437 -10.87 -10.08 54.10
CA LYS A 437 -10.85 -11.46 54.60
C LYS A 437 -9.77 -12.29 53.92
N VAL A 438 -9.72 -12.29 52.58
CA VAL A 438 -8.68 -13.02 51.84
C VAL A 438 -7.30 -12.42 52.08
N ALA A 439 -7.17 -11.10 52.10
CA ALA A 439 -5.90 -10.42 52.36
C ALA A 439 -5.30 -10.81 53.72
N ARG A 440 -6.11 -10.87 54.78
CA ARG A 440 -5.65 -11.36 56.10
C ARG A 440 -5.12 -12.80 56.05
N LEU A 441 -5.68 -13.62 55.17
CA LEU A 441 -5.30 -15.03 55.04
C LEU A 441 -4.05 -15.23 54.18
N THR A 442 -3.85 -14.41 53.14
CA THR A 442 -2.82 -14.62 52.10
C THR A 442 -1.64 -13.63 52.14
N GLN A 443 -1.80 -12.44 52.68
CA GLN A 443 -0.80 -11.36 52.54
C GLN A 443 0.54 -11.72 53.19
N GLY A 444 1.62 -11.58 52.40
CA GLY A 444 2.99 -11.87 52.84
C GLY A 444 3.30 -13.36 52.98
N LYS A 445 2.40 -14.25 52.53
CA LYS A 445 2.59 -15.70 52.56
C LYS A 445 2.70 -16.24 51.15
N GLN A 446 3.62 -17.19 50.97
CA GLN A 446 3.61 -18.09 49.83
C GLN A 446 2.67 -19.26 50.16
N LEU A 447 1.82 -19.64 49.22
CA LEU A 447 0.83 -20.70 49.44
C LEU A 447 1.13 -21.91 48.56
N ASP A 448 0.93 -23.10 49.14
CA ASP A 448 0.83 -24.35 48.41
C ASP A 448 -0.64 -24.74 48.20
N SER A 449 -0.87 -25.89 47.57
CA SER A 449 -2.21 -26.40 47.27
C SER A 449 -3.08 -26.59 48.52
N ASP A 450 -2.52 -27.14 49.60
CA ASP A 450 -3.28 -27.40 50.83
C ASP A 450 -3.61 -26.10 51.58
N ALA A 451 -2.66 -25.17 51.61
CA ALA A 451 -2.84 -23.87 52.22
C ALA A 451 -3.92 -23.06 51.48
N VAL A 452 -3.93 -23.05 50.15
CA VAL A 452 -4.96 -22.31 49.39
C VAL A 452 -6.35 -22.92 49.60
N LEU A 453 -6.47 -24.26 49.70
CA LEU A 453 -7.74 -24.92 49.97
C LEU A 453 -8.32 -24.49 51.32
N THR A 454 -7.46 -24.34 52.33
CA THR A 454 -7.86 -23.81 53.64
C THR A 454 -8.39 -22.38 53.50
N VAL A 455 -7.69 -21.52 52.73
CA VAL A 455 -8.15 -20.15 52.46
C VAL A 455 -9.52 -20.15 51.77
N VAL A 456 -9.75 -21.02 50.78
CA VAL A 456 -11.03 -21.13 50.06
C VAL A 456 -12.16 -21.54 51.01
N GLN A 457 -11.91 -22.52 51.87
CA GLN A 457 -12.89 -23.03 52.84
C GLN A 457 -13.27 -21.97 53.88
N GLU A 458 -12.30 -21.18 54.34
CA GLU A 458 -12.54 -20.10 55.30
C GLU A 458 -13.17 -18.87 54.65
N ALA A 459 -12.77 -18.52 53.42
CA ALA A 459 -13.19 -17.32 52.73
C ALA A 459 -14.62 -17.41 52.18
N LEU A 460 -15.04 -18.57 51.65
CA LEU A 460 -16.29 -18.74 50.93
C LEU A 460 -17.34 -19.56 51.70
N PRO A 461 -18.65 -19.33 51.49
CA PRO A 461 -19.68 -20.22 52.02
C PRO A 461 -19.69 -21.57 51.29
N ALA A 462 -20.00 -22.64 52.00
CA ALA A 462 -20.09 -23.98 51.42
C ALA A 462 -21.15 -24.06 50.31
N GLY A 463 -20.78 -24.67 49.17
CA GLY A 463 -21.65 -24.86 48.02
C GLY A 463 -20.90 -24.84 46.69
N MET A 464 -21.67 -24.84 45.59
CA MET A 464 -21.13 -25.00 44.23
C MET A 464 -20.04 -23.98 43.86
N LEU A 465 -20.13 -22.74 44.34
CA LEU A 465 -19.12 -21.72 44.05
C LEU A 465 -17.79 -22.02 44.76
N GLN A 466 -17.84 -22.44 46.03
CA GLN A 466 -16.66 -22.86 46.77
C GLN A 466 -16.01 -24.08 46.11
N ASP A 467 -16.81 -25.08 45.71
CA ASP A 467 -16.31 -26.28 45.03
C ASP A 467 -15.59 -25.94 43.72
N ARG A 468 -16.16 -25.00 42.93
CA ARG A 468 -15.54 -24.52 41.69
C ARG A 468 -14.21 -23.81 41.93
N VAL A 469 -14.12 -22.98 42.96
CA VAL A 469 -12.89 -22.25 43.30
C VAL A 469 -11.84 -23.20 43.88
N ALA A 470 -12.25 -24.16 44.71
CA ALA A 470 -11.37 -25.18 45.29
C ALA A 470 -10.74 -26.10 44.24
N ALA A 471 -11.41 -26.30 43.09
CA ALA A 471 -10.89 -27.09 41.98
C ALA A 471 -9.89 -26.32 41.08
N MET A 472 -9.68 -25.02 41.33
CA MET A 472 -8.80 -24.17 40.54
C MET A 472 -7.35 -24.35 40.96
N THR A 473 -6.45 -24.32 39.98
CA THR A 473 -4.99 -24.26 40.18
C THR A 473 -4.44 -23.08 39.39
N PRO A 474 -3.22 -22.58 39.71
CA PRO A 474 -2.59 -21.51 38.93
C PRO A 474 -2.53 -21.82 37.42
N GLU A 475 -2.27 -23.08 37.03
CA GLU A 475 -2.21 -23.51 35.63
C GLU A 475 -3.56 -23.39 34.90
N LYS A 476 -4.68 -23.54 35.63
CA LYS A 476 -6.04 -23.43 35.07
C LYS A 476 -6.59 -21.99 35.15
N TYR A 477 -6.00 -21.13 35.98
CA TYR A 477 -6.43 -19.75 36.18
C TYR A 477 -5.83 -18.80 35.15
N ILE A 478 -6.00 -19.14 33.86
CA ILE A 478 -5.42 -18.42 32.71
C ILE A 478 -6.43 -17.55 31.95
N GLY A 479 -7.69 -17.52 32.39
CA GLY A 479 -8.74 -16.73 31.77
C GLY A 479 -8.96 -17.06 30.29
N ILE A 480 -9.09 -16.02 29.46
CA ILE A 480 -9.26 -16.12 28.00
C ILE A 480 -7.94 -15.93 27.22
N ALA A 481 -6.79 -16.14 27.89
CA ALA A 481 -5.49 -15.91 27.29
C ALA A 481 -5.23 -16.73 26.01
N PRO A 482 -5.65 -18.00 25.90
CA PRO A 482 -5.52 -18.76 24.65
C PRO A 482 -6.28 -18.14 23.47
N GLU A 483 -7.48 -17.60 23.70
CA GLU A 483 -8.28 -16.95 22.67
C GLU A 483 -7.63 -15.66 22.18
N GLU A 484 -7.10 -14.85 23.10
CA GLU A 484 -6.39 -13.60 22.77
C GLU A 484 -5.07 -13.87 22.01
N ALA A 485 -4.35 -14.93 22.38
CA ALA A 485 -3.14 -15.36 21.66
C ALA A 485 -3.46 -15.67 20.18
N ARG A 486 -4.50 -16.48 19.94
CA ARG A 486 -4.94 -16.85 18.58
C ARG A 486 -5.48 -15.62 17.82
N ALA A 487 -6.20 -14.73 18.49
CA ALA A 487 -6.69 -13.50 17.88
C ALA A 487 -5.56 -12.60 17.37
N ALA A 488 -4.43 -12.50 18.11
CA ALA A 488 -3.26 -11.75 17.65
C ALA A 488 -2.64 -12.34 16.37
N VAL A 489 -2.54 -13.67 16.26
CA VAL A 489 -2.04 -14.35 15.05
C VAL A 489 -2.96 -14.08 13.85
N LEU A 490 -4.26 -14.15 14.06
CA LEU A 490 -5.26 -13.82 13.05
C LEU A 490 -5.12 -12.35 12.62
N GLY A 491 -5.02 -11.41 13.57
CA GLY A 491 -4.81 -9.99 13.26
C GLY A 491 -3.58 -9.75 12.37
N TRP A 492 -2.44 -10.35 12.74
CA TRP A 492 -1.24 -10.27 11.91
C TRP A 492 -1.43 -10.87 10.51
N HIS A 493 -2.10 -12.02 10.40
CA HIS A 493 -2.37 -12.64 9.11
C HIS A 493 -3.14 -11.69 8.17
N ALA A 494 -4.18 -11.01 8.68
CA ALA A 494 -4.92 -10.02 7.91
C ALA A 494 -4.03 -8.84 7.48
N ALA A 495 -3.33 -8.21 8.42
CA ALA A 495 -2.46 -7.07 8.15
C ALA A 495 -1.34 -7.42 7.14
N LYS A 496 -0.74 -8.60 7.25
CA LYS A 496 0.31 -9.07 6.35
C LYS A 496 -0.18 -9.19 4.90
N LEU A 497 -1.40 -9.69 4.68
CA LEU A 497 -1.97 -9.81 3.34
C LEU A 497 -2.13 -8.44 2.68
N VAL A 498 -2.50 -7.42 3.46
CA VAL A 498 -2.62 -6.05 3.02
C VAL A 498 -1.25 -5.45 2.69
N LEU A 499 -0.28 -5.58 3.60
CA LEU A 499 1.07 -5.01 3.43
C LEU A 499 1.83 -5.60 2.23
N ARG A 500 1.57 -6.87 1.89
CA ARG A 500 2.13 -7.53 0.71
C ARG A 500 1.77 -6.85 -0.61
N ARG A 501 0.73 -6.02 -0.63
CA ARG A 501 0.33 -5.23 -1.81
C ARG A 501 1.30 -4.09 -2.10
N GLY A 502 2.00 -3.61 -1.07
CA GLY A 502 2.95 -2.51 -1.15
C GLY A 502 2.42 -1.22 -0.50
N VAL A 503 3.34 -0.45 0.07
CA VAL A 503 3.14 0.82 0.78
C VAL A 503 3.82 1.96 0.02
N LEU A 504 3.40 3.21 0.27
CA LEU A 504 3.97 4.42 -0.33
C LEU A 504 3.81 4.53 -1.86
N ASP A 505 2.95 3.72 -2.48
CA ASP A 505 2.66 3.75 -3.92
C ASP A 505 1.15 3.84 -4.15
N GLU A 506 0.72 4.85 -4.90
CA GLU A 506 -0.70 5.04 -5.19
C GLU A 506 -1.31 3.90 -6.02
N SER A 507 -0.50 3.20 -6.82
CA SER A 507 -0.95 2.06 -7.64
C SER A 507 -1.51 0.90 -6.81
N THR A 508 -1.14 0.80 -5.53
CA THR A 508 -1.56 -0.26 -4.59
C THR A 508 -2.81 0.12 -3.77
N SER A 509 -3.32 1.35 -3.98
CA SER A 509 -4.49 1.88 -3.27
C SER A 509 -5.82 1.26 -3.72
N ILE A 510 -5.85 0.57 -4.86
CA ILE A 510 -7.05 -0.09 -5.38
C ILE A 510 -6.77 -1.55 -5.77
N ASP A 511 -7.77 -2.38 -5.59
CA ASP A 511 -7.79 -3.80 -5.97
C ASP A 511 -8.62 -4.03 -7.26
N ALA A 512 -9.52 -3.10 -7.60
CA ALA A 512 -10.41 -3.22 -8.75
C ALA A 512 -10.69 -1.89 -9.45
N VAL A 513 -10.94 -1.95 -10.76
CA VAL A 513 -11.45 -0.84 -11.57
C VAL A 513 -12.73 -1.25 -12.27
N LEU A 514 -13.79 -0.48 -12.04
CA LEU A 514 -15.08 -0.63 -12.68
C LEU A 514 -15.29 0.50 -13.69
N PHE A 515 -15.85 0.18 -14.85
CA PHE A 515 -16.06 1.12 -15.95
C PHE A 515 -17.53 1.24 -16.31
N ASP A 516 -17.96 2.43 -16.72
CA ASP A 516 -19.10 2.54 -17.62
C ASP A 516 -18.70 2.17 -19.06
N LEU A 517 -19.69 1.85 -19.90
CA LEU A 517 -19.48 1.59 -21.32
C LEU A 517 -19.59 2.88 -22.13
N ASP A 518 -20.81 3.44 -22.16
CA ASP A 518 -21.18 4.57 -23.03
C ASP A 518 -20.50 5.85 -22.55
N GLY A 519 -19.98 6.66 -23.46
CA GLY A 519 -19.26 7.90 -23.13
C GLY A 519 -17.89 7.70 -22.47
N THR A 520 -17.51 6.48 -22.10
CA THR A 520 -16.25 6.16 -21.40
C THR A 520 -15.33 5.27 -22.23
N LEU A 521 -15.80 4.08 -22.60
CA LEU A 521 -15.07 3.12 -23.42
C LEU A 521 -15.57 3.09 -24.86
N HIS A 522 -16.82 3.53 -25.05
CA HIS A 522 -17.62 3.41 -26.26
C HIS A 522 -18.25 4.75 -26.59
N PHE A 523 -18.22 5.14 -27.87
CA PHE A 523 -18.75 6.40 -28.36
C PHE A 523 -19.50 6.22 -29.69
N GLY A 524 -20.26 7.25 -30.08
CA GLY A 524 -21.04 7.27 -31.32
C GLY A 524 -22.55 7.11 -31.11
N ASP A 525 -23.01 7.03 -29.86
CA ASP A 525 -24.41 6.80 -29.47
C ASP A 525 -25.42 7.74 -30.14
N LYS A 526 -25.12 9.04 -30.17
CA LYS A 526 -26.04 10.03 -30.75
C LYS A 526 -26.16 9.89 -32.25
N ASP A 527 -25.04 9.63 -32.93
CA ASP A 527 -25.00 9.50 -34.39
C ASP A 527 -25.66 8.19 -34.83
N GLU A 528 -25.39 7.08 -34.12
CA GLU A 528 -26.09 5.81 -34.36
C GLU A 528 -27.59 5.94 -34.10
N LEU A 529 -27.98 6.55 -32.98
CA LEU A 529 -29.39 6.74 -32.63
C LEU A 529 -30.10 7.54 -33.71
N PHE A 530 -29.50 8.64 -34.18
CA PHE A 530 -30.06 9.45 -35.26
C PHE A 530 -30.21 8.66 -36.56
N ALA A 531 -29.18 7.91 -36.97
CA ALA A 531 -29.22 7.09 -38.19
C ALA A 531 -30.27 5.98 -38.08
N ARG A 532 -30.35 5.30 -36.93
CA ARG A 532 -31.34 4.26 -36.64
C ARG A 532 -32.75 4.80 -36.69
N LEU A 533 -33.02 5.93 -36.03
CA LEU A 533 -34.34 6.56 -36.03
C LEU A 533 -34.72 7.05 -37.43
N SER A 534 -33.76 7.52 -38.22
CA SER A 534 -33.97 7.88 -39.62
C SER A 534 -34.38 6.68 -40.47
N ALA A 535 -33.72 5.53 -40.27
CA ALA A 535 -34.08 4.28 -40.96
C ALA A 535 -35.48 3.77 -40.57
N ILE A 536 -35.80 3.76 -39.27
CA ILE A 536 -37.14 3.41 -38.77
C ILE A 536 -38.19 4.36 -39.37
N SER A 537 -37.89 5.66 -39.39
CA SER A 537 -38.78 6.68 -39.93
C SER A 537 -39.06 6.50 -41.42
N ILE A 538 -38.08 6.00 -42.19
CA ILE A 538 -38.23 5.65 -43.61
C ILE A 538 -39.07 4.39 -43.78
N ASP A 539 -38.79 3.33 -43.00
CA ASP A 539 -39.50 2.06 -43.08
C ASP A 539 -41.00 2.21 -42.78
N LEU A 540 -41.31 2.94 -41.71
CA LEU A 540 -42.68 3.27 -41.29
C LEU A 540 -43.34 4.37 -42.15
N ARG A 541 -42.60 4.94 -43.11
CA ARG A 541 -43.05 6.09 -43.94
C ARG A 541 -43.60 7.24 -43.11
N SER A 542 -42.93 7.51 -41.99
CA SER A 542 -43.42 8.40 -40.94
C SER A 542 -43.50 9.87 -41.34
N GLY A 543 -42.76 10.31 -42.37
CA GLY A 543 -42.72 11.71 -42.78
C GLY A 543 -42.15 12.68 -41.74
N PHE A 544 -41.40 12.17 -40.75
CA PHE A 544 -40.60 13.01 -39.87
C PHE A 544 -39.43 13.65 -40.61
N THR A 545 -39.14 14.90 -40.27
CA THR A 545 -37.96 15.63 -40.71
C THR A 545 -36.76 15.31 -39.81
N ASP A 546 -35.55 15.50 -40.31
CA ASP A 546 -34.31 15.32 -39.53
C ASP A 546 -34.34 16.11 -38.21
N LYS A 547 -34.94 17.31 -38.22
CA LYS A 547 -35.11 18.13 -37.03
C LYS A 547 -36.03 17.47 -35.99
N GLU A 548 -37.16 16.90 -36.43
CA GLU A 548 -38.08 16.17 -35.54
C GLU A 548 -37.39 14.92 -34.97
N ILE A 549 -36.63 14.19 -35.79
CA ILE A 549 -35.86 13.01 -35.36
C ILE A 549 -34.80 13.40 -34.31
N LEU A 550 -34.07 14.50 -34.51
CA LEU A 550 -33.12 15.02 -33.52
C LEU A 550 -33.82 15.44 -32.22
N GLU A 551 -35.00 16.05 -32.30
CA GLU A 551 -35.78 16.42 -31.12
C GLU A 551 -36.24 15.19 -30.32
N PHE A 552 -36.60 14.10 -31.00
CA PHE A 552 -36.90 12.82 -30.36
C PHE A 552 -35.66 12.16 -29.74
N GLY A 553 -34.53 12.15 -30.46
CA GLY A 553 -33.26 11.56 -30.01
C GLY A 553 -32.60 12.26 -28.83
N ASN A 554 -33.01 13.50 -28.50
CA ASN A 554 -32.54 14.22 -27.31
C ASN A 554 -33.25 13.80 -26.00
N ARG A 555 -34.10 12.77 -26.03
CA ARG A 555 -34.75 12.21 -24.83
C ARG A 555 -33.94 11.05 -24.27
N SER A 556 -33.88 10.93 -22.95
CA SER A 556 -33.03 9.97 -22.24
C SER A 556 -33.57 8.53 -22.20
N ASP A 557 -34.87 8.32 -22.47
CA ASP A 557 -35.50 6.99 -22.43
C ASP A 557 -36.06 6.59 -23.82
N PHE A 558 -35.55 5.49 -24.36
CA PHE A 558 -35.97 4.93 -25.65
C PHE A 558 -37.44 4.51 -25.66
N VAL A 559 -37.99 4.04 -24.53
CA VAL A 559 -39.39 3.64 -24.40
C VAL A 559 -40.30 4.85 -24.47
N GLU A 560 -39.98 5.91 -23.73
CA GLU A 560 -40.73 7.17 -23.80
C GLU A 560 -40.63 7.81 -25.18
N MET A 561 -39.43 7.80 -25.77
CA MET A 561 -39.19 8.28 -27.12
C MET A 561 -40.02 7.51 -28.15
N ARG A 562 -40.05 6.17 -28.08
CA ARG A 562 -40.88 5.32 -28.95
C ARG A 562 -42.36 5.69 -28.84
N ALA A 563 -42.88 5.73 -27.61
CA ALA A 563 -44.28 6.06 -27.37
C ALA A 563 -44.64 7.46 -27.91
N LEU A 564 -43.74 8.43 -27.73
CA LEU A 564 -43.91 9.78 -28.25
C LEU A 564 -43.87 9.82 -29.78
N MET A 565 -42.91 9.15 -30.42
CA MET A 565 -42.80 9.10 -31.88
C MET A 565 -44.05 8.47 -32.51
N VAL A 566 -44.56 7.38 -31.92
CA VAL A 566 -45.83 6.77 -32.35
C VAL A 566 -47.00 7.73 -32.18
N THR A 567 -47.08 8.40 -31.02
CA THR A 567 -48.15 9.37 -30.73
C THR A 567 -48.12 10.56 -31.70
N GLU A 568 -46.95 11.15 -31.95
CA GLU A 568 -46.78 12.28 -32.85
C GLU A 568 -47.01 11.89 -34.32
N HIS A 569 -46.57 10.70 -34.74
CA HIS A 569 -46.88 10.17 -36.06
C HIS A 569 -48.39 10.05 -36.27
N ASN A 570 -49.09 9.41 -35.32
CA ASN A 570 -50.53 9.20 -35.39
C ASN A 570 -51.32 10.52 -35.34
N ARG A 571 -50.79 11.54 -34.67
CA ARG A 571 -51.35 12.91 -34.67
C ARG A 571 -51.21 13.58 -36.03
N LYS A 572 -50.07 13.41 -36.69
CA LYS A 572 -49.74 14.04 -37.99
C LYS A 572 -50.39 13.30 -39.17
N PHE A 573 -50.57 11.99 -39.06
CA PHE A 573 -51.11 11.11 -40.09
C PHE A 573 -52.27 10.23 -39.57
N PRO A 574 -53.46 10.80 -39.32
CA PRO A 574 -54.59 10.07 -38.73
C PRO A 574 -55.13 8.91 -39.60
N GLU A 575 -54.86 8.93 -40.91
CA GLU A 575 -55.27 7.89 -41.88
C GLU A 575 -54.22 6.78 -42.08
N ALA A 576 -53.05 6.89 -41.45
CA ALA A 576 -51.93 5.94 -41.57
C ALA A 576 -51.27 5.73 -40.20
N GLN A 577 -52.06 5.24 -39.25
CA GLN A 577 -51.60 5.03 -37.88
C GLN A 577 -50.61 3.87 -37.79
N ILE A 578 -49.62 4.03 -36.91
CA ILE A 578 -48.67 2.99 -36.51
C ILE A 578 -48.87 2.65 -35.04
N THR A 579 -48.45 1.45 -34.66
CA THR A 579 -48.43 0.94 -33.30
C THR A 579 -47.00 0.94 -32.74
N GLU A 580 -46.86 0.85 -31.41
CA GLU A 580 -45.55 0.63 -30.80
C GLU A 580 -44.93 -0.72 -31.19
N GLU A 581 -45.75 -1.72 -31.52
CA GLU A 581 -45.30 -3.03 -32.00
C GLU A 581 -44.68 -2.91 -33.40
N GLU A 582 -45.35 -2.23 -34.34
CA GLU A 582 -44.79 -1.94 -35.66
C GLU A 582 -43.51 -1.11 -35.59
N PHE A 583 -43.44 -0.14 -34.67
CA PHE A 583 -42.19 0.59 -34.43
C PHE A 583 -41.08 -0.32 -33.92
N GLN A 584 -41.41 -1.23 -32.99
CA GLN A 584 -40.45 -2.18 -32.44
C GLN A 584 -39.96 -3.16 -33.51
N GLU A 585 -40.83 -3.67 -34.38
CA GLU A 585 -40.46 -4.52 -35.51
C GLU A 585 -39.51 -3.79 -36.47
N ALA A 586 -39.81 -2.54 -36.82
CA ALA A 586 -38.94 -1.71 -37.66
C ALA A 586 -37.57 -1.46 -36.99
N ASN A 587 -37.56 -1.19 -35.68
CA ASN A 587 -36.32 -1.05 -34.91
C ASN A 587 -35.50 -2.35 -34.88
N ASP A 588 -36.15 -3.49 -34.67
CA ASP A 588 -35.49 -4.79 -34.64
C ASP A 588 -34.91 -5.16 -36.02
N ALA A 589 -35.58 -4.76 -37.11
CA ALA A 589 -35.13 -4.98 -38.49
C ALA A 589 -33.84 -4.20 -38.84
N VAL A 590 -33.63 -3.03 -38.24
CA VAL A 590 -32.44 -2.20 -38.48
C VAL A 590 -31.36 -2.35 -37.40
N SER A 591 -31.63 -3.11 -36.33
CA SER A 591 -30.70 -3.30 -35.21
C SER A 591 -29.37 -3.90 -35.67
N GLY A 592 -28.26 -3.27 -35.29
CA GLY A 592 -26.91 -3.69 -35.69
C GLY A 592 -26.43 -3.16 -37.05
N THR A 593 -27.32 -2.63 -37.88
CA THR A 593 -26.97 -2.08 -39.21
C THR A 593 -25.97 -0.94 -39.11
N PHE A 594 -26.10 -0.13 -38.05
CA PHE A 594 -25.32 1.08 -37.81
C PHE A 594 -24.20 0.87 -36.80
N ASP A 595 -23.84 -0.38 -36.47
CA ASP A 595 -22.79 -0.64 -35.49
C ASP A 595 -21.42 -0.06 -35.91
N HIS A 596 -21.17 0.06 -37.21
CA HIS A 596 -19.98 0.70 -37.79
C HIS A 596 -19.85 2.21 -37.47
N MET A 597 -20.89 2.85 -36.93
CA MET A 597 -20.85 4.24 -36.47
C MET A 597 -20.32 4.35 -35.04
N PHE A 598 -20.29 3.24 -34.30
CA PHE A 598 -19.67 3.20 -33.00
C PHE A 598 -18.15 3.07 -33.12
N TYR A 599 -17.46 3.67 -32.18
CA TYR A 599 -16.01 3.54 -32.05
C TYR A 599 -15.63 3.44 -30.57
N ALA A 600 -14.55 2.72 -30.30
CA ALA A 600 -13.99 2.59 -28.96
C ALA A 600 -13.03 3.74 -28.65
N SER A 601 -12.74 3.97 -27.37
CA SER A 601 -11.56 4.76 -26.99
C SER A 601 -10.29 4.08 -27.53
N ASP A 602 -9.40 4.84 -28.15
CA ASP A 602 -8.17 4.32 -28.79
C ASP A 602 -7.27 3.56 -27.79
N ASP A 603 -7.30 3.94 -26.51
CA ASP A 603 -6.47 3.44 -25.43
C ASP A 603 -7.18 2.42 -24.51
N ALA A 604 -8.49 2.20 -24.65
CA ALA A 604 -9.28 1.42 -23.70
C ALA A 604 -8.75 -0.01 -23.51
N ALA A 605 -8.58 -0.76 -24.60
CA ALA A 605 -8.13 -2.15 -24.52
C ALA A 605 -6.73 -2.26 -23.89
N THR A 606 -5.80 -1.40 -24.31
CA THR A 606 -4.43 -1.36 -23.80
C THR A 606 -4.40 -1.00 -22.32
N THR A 607 -5.20 -0.03 -21.88
CA THR A 607 -5.29 0.37 -20.47
C THR A 607 -5.89 -0.74 -19.61
N ILE A 608 -6.98 -1.38 -20.05
CA ILE A 608 -7.60 -2.48 -19.29
C ILE A 608 -6.65 -3.67 -19.19
N TYR A 609 -5.95 -4.03 -20.28
CA TYR A 609 -4.90 -5.05 -20.24
C TYR A 609 -3.78 -4.68 -19.25
N LYS A 610 -3.34 -3.40 -19.28
CA LYS A 610 -2.54 -2.70 -18.27
C LYS A 610 -2.87 -3.12 -16.84
N LEU A 611 -4.11 -2.79 -16.46
CA LEU A 611 -4.65 -3.00 -15.13
C LEU A 611 -4.69 -4.49 -14.75
N ARG A 612 -5.14 -5.35 -15.66
CA ARG A 612 -5.19 -6.80 -15.42
C ARG A 612 -3.81 -7.40 -15.22
N ALA A 613 -2.82 -6.99 -16.02
CA ALA A 613 -1.43 -7.44 -15.88
C ALA A 613 -0.81 -7.01 -14.54
N SER A 614 -1.23 -5.86 -14.00
CA SER A 614 -0.87 -5.41 -12.64
C SER A 614 -1.65 -6.12 -11.51
N GLY A 615 -2.47 -7.11 -11.84
CA GLY A 615 -3.25 -7.90 -10.86
C GLY A 615 -4.56 -7.27 -10.39
N LYS A 616 -5.03 -6.19 -11.04
CA LYS A 616 -6.29 -5.52 -10.68
C LYS A 616 -7.47 -6.22 -11.33
N ALA A 617 -8.54 -6.41 -10.56
CA ALA A 617 -9.80 -6.89 -11.09
C ALA A 617 -10.48 -5.80 -11.93
N THR A 618 -11.23 -6.20 -12.96
CA THR A 618 -11.83 -5.29 -13.92
C THR A 618 -13.30 -5.63 -14.12
N GLY A 619 -14.17 -4.62 -14.14
CA GLY A 619 -15.59 -4.85 -14.35
C GLY A 619 -16.26 -3.76 -15.18
N LEU A 620 -17.37 -4.12 -15.83
CA LEU A 620 -18.20 -3.21 -16.63
C LEU A 620 -19.57 -3.05 -15.98
N VAL A 621 -20.03 -1.82 -15.80
CA VAL A 621 -21.33 -1.48 -15.22
C VAL A 621 -22.06 -0.49 -16.12
N THR A 622 -22.93 -1.02 -16.99
CA THR A 622 -23.65 -0.24 -18.01
C THR A 622 -25.17 -0.29 -17.78
N THR A 623 -25.87 0.76 -18.20
CA THR A 623 -27.33 0.78 -18.24
C THR A 623 -27.92 0.09 -19.47
N ARG A 624 -27.08 -0.34 -20.43
CA ARG A 624 -27.52 -1.04 -21.64
C ARG A 624 -28.08 -2.43 -21.35
N GLY A 625 -29.10 -2.82 -22.12
CA GLY A 625 -29.66 -4.18 -22.07
C GLY A 625 -28.70 -5.23 -22.63
N ASN A 626 -28.73 -6.44 -22.07
CA ASN A 626 -27.74 -7.51 -22.30
C ASN A 626 -27.48 -7.80 -23.78
N LYS A 627 -28.52 -7.89 -24.62
CA LYS A 627 -28.36 -8.13 -26.08
C LYS A 627 -27.54 -7.04 -26.79
N SER A 628 -27.78 -5.77 -26.45
CA SER A 628 -27.06 -4.65 -27.08
C SER A 628 -25.63 -4.58 -26.57
N ARG A 629 -25.44 -4.78 -25.26
CA ARG A 629 -24.13 -4.79 -24.62
C ARG A 629 -23.23 -5.85 -25.26
N ASP A 630 -23.67 -7.11 -25.27
CA ASP A 630 -22.86 -8.23 -25.77
C ASP A 630 -22.49 -8.05 -27.25
N ARG A 631 -23.40 -7.51 -28.06
CA ARG A 631 -23.14 -7.18 -29.47
C ARG A 631 -22.02 -6.14 -29.62
N LEU A 632 -22.04 -5.09 -28.81
CA LEU A 632 -21.07 -3.99 -28.89
C LEU A 632 -19.71 -4.40 -28.31
N LEU A 633 -19.68 -5.20 -27.25
CA LEU A 633 -18.43 -5.76 -26.74
C LEU A 633 -17.75 -6.61 -27.82
N ALA A 634 -18.52 -7.46 -28.51
CA ALA A 634 -18.00 -8.25 -29.63
C ALA A 634 -17.54 -7.39 -30.82
N HIS A 635 -18.25 -6.30 -31.09
CA HIS A 635 -17.87 -5.37 -32.14
C HIS A 635 -16.52 -4.69 -31.87
N HIS A 636 -16.26 -4.30 -30.61
CA HIS A 636 -15.03 -3.62 -30.20
C HIS A 636 -13.91 -4.57 -29.77
N GLY A 637 -14.19 -5.88 -29.66
CA GLY A 637 -13.22 -6.88 -29.16
C GLY A 637 -12.99 -6.80 -27.65
N PHE A 638 -14.00 -6.38 -26.89
CA PHE A 638 -13.94 -6.21 -25.43
C PHE A 638 -14.44 -7.42 -24.64
N ASP A 639 -14.83 -8.52 -25.30
CA ASP A 639 -15.50 -9.67 -24.68
C ASP A 639 -14.71 -10.32 -23.54
N GLU A 640 -13.38 -10.28 -23.59
CA GLU A 640 -12.48 -10.92 -22.62
C GLU A 640 -11.79 -9.92 -21.68
N LEU A 641 -12.16 -8.64 -21.75
CA LEU A 641 -11.48 -7.58 -21.00
C LEU A 641 -11.96 -7.41 -19.55
N PHE A 642 -13.12 -7.96 -19.20
CA PHE A 642 -13.74 -7.77 -17.89
C PHE A 642 -13.94 -9.10 -17.16
N ASP A 643 -13.64 -9.13 -15.87
CA ASP A 643 -13.91 -10.28 -15.01
C ASP A 643 -15.40 -10.39 -14.70
N ILE A 644 -16.10 -9.25 -14.60
CA ILE A 644 -17.53 -9.15 -14.32
C ILE A 644 -18.19 -8.07 -15.20
N ILE A 645 -19.42 -8.34 -15.63
CA ILE A 645 -20.23 -7.42 -16.42
C ILE A 645 -21.64 -7.33 -15.82
N VAL A 646 -22.04 -6.12 -15.43
CA VAL A 646 -23.39 -5.78 -14.93
C VAL A 646 -24.07 -4.88 -15.96
N GLY A 647 -25.16 -5.36 -16.56
CA GLY A 647 -26.00 -4.63 -17.51
C GLY A 647 -27.29 -4.06 -16.89
N GLY A 648 -28.07 -3.35 -17.70
CA GLY A 648 -29.28 -2.65 -17.27
C GLY A 648 -30.46 -3.53 -16.82
N GLY A 649 -30.33 -4.85 -16.97
CA GLY A 649 -31.32 -5.82 -16.49
C GLY A 649 -30.91 -6.57 -15.21
N ASP A 650 -29.67 -6.37 -14.73
CA ASP A 650 -29.09 -7.18 -13.65
C ASP A 650 -29.36 -6.57 -12.26
N ALA A 651 -29.66 -5.27 -12.19
CA ALA A 651 -30.03 -4.55 -10.97
C ALA A 651 -31.44 -3.95 -11.06
N VAL A 652 -32.14 -3.84 -9.92
CA VAL A 652 -33.51 -3.29 -9.86
C VAL A 652 -33.50 -1.78 -10.04
N ARG A 653 -32.54 -1.10 -9.39
CA ARG A 653 -32.34 0.35 -9.52
C ARG A 653 -31.15 0.65 -10.42
N ARG A 654 -31.28 1.68 -11.25
CA ARG A 654 -30.22 2.15 -12.16
C ARG A 654 -29.38 3.25 -11.52
N LYS A 655 -28.17 3.49 -12.07
CA LYS A 655 -27.37 4.70 -11.77
C LYS A 655 -28.28 5.94 -11.93
N PRO A 656 -28.22 6.94 -11.02
CA PRO A 656 -27.21 7.22 -9.98
C PRO A 656 -27.32 6.37 -8.70
N HIS A 657 -28.26 5.42 -8.61
CA HIS A 657 -28.34 4.54 -7.46
C HIS A 657 -27.11 3.60 -7.39
N PRO A 658 -26.49 3.37 -6.22
CA PRO A 658 -25.27 2.55 -6.09
C PRO A 658 -25.44 1.04 -6.33
N GLU A 659 -26.66 0.56 -6.53
CA GLU A 659 -26.98 -0.89 -6.56
C GLU A 659 -26.27 -1.66 -7.67
N PRO A 660 -26.19 -1.18 -8.93
CA PRO A 660 -25.45 -1.88 -9.98
C PRO A 660 -23.95 -2.02 -9.68
N ILE A 661 -23.36 -0.99 -9.08
CA ILE A 661 -21.94 -0.99 -8.72
C ILE A 661 -21.69 -1.93 -7.53
N ALA A 662 -22.57 -1.91 -6.53
CA ALA A 662 -22.49 -2.81 -5.38
C ALA A 662 -22.57 -4.28 -5.81
N LEU A 663 -23.45 -4.58 -6.78
CA LEU A 663 -23.57 -5.92 -7.37
C LEU A 663 -22.27 -6.34 -8.07
N ALA A 664 -21.62 -5.44 -8.81
CA ALA A 664 -20.33 -5.73 -9.44
C ALA A 664 -19.24 -6.02 -8.40
N LEU A 665 -19.14 -5.21 -7.35
CA LEU A 665 -18.17 -5.41 -6.25
C LEU A 665 -18.39 -6.75 -5.53
N GLU A 666 -19.65 -7.10 -5.25
CA GLU A 666 -20.03 -8.38 -4.63
C GLU A 666 -19.58 -9.56 -5.50
N GLN A 667 -19.84 -9.52 -6.81
CA GLN A 667 -19.44 -10.58 -7.74
C GLN A 667 -17.92 -10.69 -7.91
N LEU A 668 -17.18 -9.59 -7.78
CA LEU A 668 -15.72 -9.57 -7.77
C LEU A 668 -15.11 -9.98 -6.42
N GLY A 669 -15.92 -10.11 -5.36
CA GLY A 669 -15.43 -10.40 -4.01
C GLY A 669 -14.72 -9.21 -3.34
N ILE A 670 -14.96 -7.99 -3.80
CA ILE A 670 -14.39 -6.77 -3.20
C ILE A 670 -15.25 -6.33 -2.02
N VAL A 671 -14.72 -6.55 -0.81
CA VAL A 671 -15.41 -6.23 0.46
C VAL A 671 -15.15 -4.81 0.97
N HIS A 672 -14.15 -4.12 0.40
CA HIS A 672 -13.73 -2.76 0.74
C HIS A 672 -13.90 -1.84 -0.48
N PRO A 673 -15.09 -1.22 -0.68
CA PRO A 673 -15.34 -0.38 -1.85
C PRO A 673 -14.39 0.81 -2.00
N GLU A 674 -13.86 1.36 -0.90
CA GLU A 674 -12.83 2.40 -0.89
C GLU A 674 -11.55 2.01 -1.64
N ARG A 675 -11.32 0.70 -1.82
CA ARG A 675 -10.23 0.10 -2.60
C ARG A 675 -10.64 -0.23 -4.04
N ALA A 676 -11.70 0.38 -4.55
CA ALA A 676 -12.08 0.27 -5.95
C ALA A 676 -12.25 1.65 -6.57
N LEU A 677 -11.94 1.74 -7.85
CA LEU A 677 -12.12 2.94 -8.66
C LEU A 677 -13.26 2.72 -9.65
N TYR A 678 -14.23 3.62 -9.66
CA TYR A 678 -15.26 3.66 -10.70
C TYR A 678 -14.92 4.75 -11.74
N VAL A 679 -14.92 4.41 -13.02
CA VAL A 679 -14.58 5.27 -14.14
C VAL A 679 -15.80 5.43 -15.05
N GLY A 680 -16.27 6.65 -15.24
CA GLY A 680 -17.42 6.97 -16.09
C GLY A 680 -17.32 8.37 -16.69
N ASP A 681 -18.32 8.81 -17.45
CA ASP A 681 -18.37 10.14 -18.05
C ASP A 681 -19.37 11.08 -17.35
N LEU A 682 -20.37 10.53 -16.65
CA LEU A 682 -21.47 11.29 -16.06
C LEU A 682 -21.26 11.56 -14.56
N GLN A 683 -21.10 12.84 -14.20
CA GLN A 683 -20.85 13.23 -12.81
C GLN A 683 -22.02 12.88 -11.85
N ALA A 684 -23.28 13.01 -12.29
CA ALA A 684 -24.41 12.67 -11.43
C ALA A 684 -24.55 11.16 -11.24
N ASP A 685 -24.41 10.40 -12.34
CA ASP A 685 -24.74 8.97 -12.38
C ASP A 685 -23.58 8.12 -11.91
N ASP A 686 -22.39 8.30 -12.49
CA ASP A 686 -21.22 7.47 -12.21
C ASP A 686 -20.55 7.86 -10.89
N VAL A 687 -20.19 9.13 -10.77
CA VAL A 687 -19.53 9.64 -9.56
C VAL A 687 -20.49 9.59 -8.37
N GLY A 688 -21.77 9.93 -8.58
CA GLY A 688 -22.79 9.84 -7.54
C GLY A 688 -22.96 8.40 -7.02
N ALA A 689 -23.07 7.42 -7.91
CA ALA A 689 -23.24 6.01 -7.52
C ALA A 689 -21.98 5.45 -6.85
N GLY A 690 -20.78 5.68 -7.40
CA GLY A 690 -19.53 5.17 -6.83
C GLY A 690 -19.23 5.77 -5.46
N ARG A 691 -19.41 7.09 -5.30
CA ARG A 691 -19.18 7.77 -4.01
C ARG A 691 -20.16 7.35 -2.93
N ALA A 692 -21.40 7.00 -3.27
CA ALA A 692 -22.37 6.50 -2.31
C ALA A 692 -21.93 5.17 -1.66
N LEU A 693 -20.99 4.44 -2.28
CA LEU A 693 -20.34 3.25 -1.73
C LEU A 693 -18.99 3.55 -1.05
N GLY A 694 -18.47 4.76 -1.16
CA GLY A 694 -17.14 5.14 -0.65
C GLY A 694 -15.98 4.90 -1.64
N MET A 695 -16.26 4.54 -2.89
CA MET A 695 -15.23 4.29 -3.90
C MET A 695 -14.47 5.56 -4.31
N LYS A 696 -13.24 5.37 -4.80
CA LYS A 696 -12.59 6.37 -5.66
C LYS A 696 -13.39 6.47 -6.96
N THR A 697 -13.43 7.66 -7.55
CA THR A 697 -14.21 7.91 -8.78
C THR A 697 -13.44 8.78 -9.77
N ALA A 698 -13.53 8.46 -11.06
CA ALA A 698 -12.96 9.24 -12.13
C ALA A 698 -14.04 9.61 -13.15
N VAL A 699 -14.03 10.89 -13.57
CA VAL A 699 -14.78 11.35 -14.74
C VAL A 699 -13.82 11.42 -15.92
N VAL A 700 -14.15 10.75 -17.01
CA VAL A 700 -13.42 10.83 -18.29
C VAL A 700 -14.25 11.69 -19.24
N SER A 701 -13.94 12.97 -19.32
CA SER A 701 -14.65 13.90 -20.17
C SER A 701 -13.82 15.14 -20.48
N LYS A 702 -13.97 15.65 -21.70
CA LYS A 702 -13.39 16.92 -22.14
C LYS A 702 -14.16 18.13 -21.61
N ASP A 703 -15.38 17.92 -21.18
CA ASP A 703 -16.22 18.98 -20.65
C ASP A 703 -15.81 19.33 -19.20
N PRO A 704 -15.95 20.61 -18.80
CA PRO A 704 -15.72 21.01 -17.43
C PRO A 704 -16.74 20.36 -16.50
N LEU A 705 -16.29 20.00 -15.30
CA LEU A 705 -17.15 19.45 -14.25
C LEU A 705 -18.26 20.44 -13.84
N ASP A 706 -19.46 19.92 -13.58
CA ASP A 706 -20.52 20.71 -12.93
C ASP A 706 -20.06 21.06 -11.50
N PRO A 707 -19.96 22.36 -11.14
CA PRO A 707 -19.53 22.78 -9.81
C PRO A 707 -20.50 22.39 -8.69
N TYR A 708 -21.76 22.05 -9.01
CA TYR A 708 -22.79 21.69 -8.04
C TYR A 708 -23.03 20.18 -7.91
N GLY A 709 -22.48 19.36 -8.81
CA GLY A 709 -22.66 17.92 -8.75
C GLY A 709 -21.59 17.20 -7.91
N PRO A 710 -21.65 15.85 -7.86
CA PRO A 710 -20.72 15.03 -7.08
C PRO A 710 -19.26 15.23 -7.52
N LYS A 711 -18.36 15.54 -6.58
CA LYS A 711 -16.95 15.76 -6.93
C LYS A 711 -16.21 14.43 -7.11
N PRO A 712 -15.63 14.13 -8.29
CA PRO A 712 -14.84 12.92 -8.46
C PRO A 712 -13.49 13.03 -7.75
N THR A 713 -12.83 11.88 -7.56
CA THR A 713 -11.41 11.83 -7.17
C THR A 713 -10.52 12.34 -8.30
N TYR A 714 -10.83 11.94 -9.54
CA TYR A 714 -10.09 12.31 -10.74
C TYR A 714 -11.00 12.90 -11.82
N HIS A 715 -10.47 13.86 -12.57
CA HIS A 715 -11.08 14.34 -13.82
C HIS A 715 -10.00 14.22 -14.90
N TRP A 716 -10.25 13.33 -15.85
CA TRP A 716 -9.33 13.00 -16.93
C TRP A 716 -9.98 13.32 -18.28
N GLN A 717 -9.13 13.56 -19.27
CA GLN A 717 -9.55 13.80 -20.65
C GLN A 717 -9.73 12.50 -21.44
N ASP A 718 -9.01 11.44 -21.05
CA ASP A 718 -9.00 10.09 -21.61
C ASP A 718 -8.59 9.06 -20.52
N LEU A 719 -8.35 7.80 -20.91
CA LEU A 719 -8.02 6.70 -19.98
C LEU A 719 -6.51 6.55 -19.77
N THR A 720 -5.67 7.37 -20.38
CA THR A 720 -4.21 7.26 -20.28
C THR A 720 -3.71 7.42 -18.84
N PRO A 721 -4.19 8.41 -18.05
CA PRO A 721 -3.77 8.56 -16.64
C PRO A 721 -4.08 7.31 -15.80
N LEU A 722 -5.21 6.64 -16.05
CA LEU A 722 -5.57 5.41 -15.36
C LEU A 722 -4.53 4.31 -15.55
N GLY A 723 -4.11 4.08 -16.80
CA GLY A 723 -3.09 3.09 -17.13
C GLY A 723 -1.71 3.45 -16.57
N ARG A 724 -1.40 4.74 -16.43
CA ARG A 724 -0.11 5.21 -15.86
C ARG A 724 -0.05 5.08 -14.34
N ILE A 725 -1.10 5.48 -13.65
CA ILE A 725 -1.16 5.44 -12.18
C ILE A 725 -1.28 3.99 -11.71
N TYR A 726 -2.22 3.25 -12.30
CA TYR A 726 -2.66 1.95 -11.80
C TYR A 726 -2.24 0.76 -12.66
N GLY A 727 -1.59 0.94 -13.80
CA GLY A 727 -1.13 -0.18 -14.65
C GLY A 727 0.30 -0.64 -14.38
N ARG A 728 0.93 -0.18 -13.29
CA ARG A 728 2.31 -0.51 -12.88
C ARG A 728 2.37 -1.74 -12.00
#